data_AF-S4R5L1-F1
#
_entry.id   AF-S4R5L1-F1
#
_cell.length_a   1.000
_cell.length_b   1.000
_cell.length_c   1.000
_cell.angle_alpha   90.00
_cell.angle_beta   90.00
_cell.angle_gamma   90.00
#
_symmetry.space_group_name_H-M   'P 1'
#
loop_
_entity.id
_entity.type
_entity.pdbx_description
1 polymer ?
#
loop_
_entity_poly.entity_id
_entity_poly.type
_entity_poly.pdbx_seq_one_letter_code
_entity_poly.pdbx_strand_id
1 'polypeptide(L)'
;WHVLWELRKRFRCAVIKNNYDDHREIAIQVKALLKYAEADPNIYTPVLLLVDDADDAESLRNLQHSIISELSDVPFDEPLIVMINCMRSQAPEESRKASVFDSVILEHKLSPTEQERFEKKLKEIENDYKECDSFLSFMIIKKNFDTNYIANMVKNMMKGADCNSENGKLISYIALLNSYVKNASIPVTRCEVILGISHVKSTFWRKQTLDDGLSKHAKLLLIKCPMDEVNGTYESVRMSHPLVGQVLKEFETTGGPSRCKIAHDILDEHSLYTDGMGREYLVKNVRSMFITRHRKEQGDETDTLFAPLIEDSGHVVTGMELARNVLLRAAARFPKDAVMAQALARYYSLKEKTFGEAKHWAEIAKSLAKSNSYITDTIGQVYKCELKQTYDLRAIENRGFLLPSDLNKALQLAKRASDFFKEAQELAKKEDDVFNTAGFFGDVEVASYILHLFDLTKLFDKNYEINKKTKVAYLNGRIDLSRIPTRATVEVLQNNEWYLRELKNRMKISLEFLEDYFWLFKARYSEKEKTENRVRHTILRYYSQYTDAFCSNILDGDNKVDAAKCPRLSARSEIEAKHGDRFTGLIRYLSPQNNQMKSLECIISNYENILAESRNGNNVKEKQNFIFANLVLNCVSPTSKRISPHGKLQLMVKDMVLEIGLEYRFPEPYFLAMLLLWPKADSNRRDVRTLASCIEAMKRSFRMKYEFISRKRQFMTNFFLGNGTGLNRIVSRQKIDKTSEMQGTGKSLHQLWLSGDILKVRRVEETLFRVHGSTNDEGNIFLDHKFNVGDDKNEAIKIPVRPVNLGQLRKGKSIERVKFFVGFSMDGPIAYDVQPV
;
A
#
# COMPACT_ATOMS: atom_id res chain seq x y z
N TRP A 1 -25.70 2.40 16.98
CA TRP A 1 -27.08 2.40 16.42
C TRP A 1 -27.95 3.53 17.01
N HIS A 2 -27.81 3.88 18.30
CA HIS A 2 -28.56 4.99 18.91
C HIS A 2 -28.44 6.34 18.17
N VAL A 3 -27.23 6.72 17.76
CA VAL A 3 -26.97 7.97 17.02
C VAL A 3 -27.78 8.04 15.72
N LEU A 4 -27.84 6.94 14.96
CA LEU A 4 -28.64 6.87 13.74
C LEU A 4 -30.12 7.06 14.05
N TRP A 5 -30.62 6.42 15.12
CA TRP A 5 -32.00 6.56 15.53
C TRP A 5 -32.36 8.00 15.90
N GLU A 6 -31.53 8.68 16.70
CA GLU A 6 -31.79 10.07 17.10
C GLU A 6 -31.78 11.04 15.91
N LEU A 7 -30.88 10.81 14.94
CA LEU A 7 -30.68 11.68 13.79
C LEU A 7 -31.57 11.37 12.58
N ARG A 8 -32.39 10.30 12.62
CA ARG A 8 -33.25 9.84 11.52
C ARG A 8 -34.25 10.86 10.97
N LYS A 9 -34.56 11.90 11.76
CA LYS A 9 -35.44 13.00 11.32
C LYS A 9 -34.72 14.04 10.45
N ARG A 10 -33.38 14.09 10.52
CA ARG A 10 -32.53 15.04 9.78
C ARG A 10 -31.78 14.39 8.63
N PHE A 11 -31.47 13.10 8.76
CA PHE A 11 -30.70 12.33 7.77
C PHE A 11 -31.46 11.08 7.35
N ARG A 12 -31.20 10.61 6.13
CA ARG A 12 -31.51 9.23 5.75
C ARG A 12 -30.43 8.33 6.35
N CYS A 13 -30.77 7.61 7.41
CA CYS A 13 -29.80 6.79 8.12
C CYS A 13 -29.73 5.37 7.55
N ALA A 14 -28.53 4.86 7.30
CA ALA A 14 -28.30 3.51 6.81
C ALA A 14 -27.08 2.86 7.48
N VAL A 15 -27.09 1.53 7.55
CA VAL A 15 -25.97 0.71 8.02
C VAL A 15 -25.57 -0.22 6.88
N ILE A 16 -24.27 -0.34 6.61
CA ILE A 16 -23.78 -1.33 5.65
C ILE A 16 -23.91 -2.72 6.25
N LYS A 17 -24.66 -3.60 5.59
CA LYS A 17 -24.90 -4.97 6.07
C LYS A 17 -23.63 -5.83 6.02
N ASN A 18 -22.86 -5.72 4.95
CA ASN A 18 -21.63 -6.49 4.77
C ASN A 18 -20.58 -5.63 4.06
N ASN A 19 -19.44 -5.43 4.75
CA ASN A 19 -18.33 -4.62 4.24
C ASN A 19 -17.58 -5.28 3.06
N TYR A 20 -17.93 -6.50 2.69
CA TYR A 20 -17.38 -7.24 1.54
C TYR A 20 -18.30 -7.29 0.32
N ASP A 21 -19.47 -6.65 0.37
CA ASP A 21 -20.35 -6.54 -0.81
C ASP A 21 -19.71 -5.63 -1.86
N ASP A 22 -20.18 -5.72 -3.11
CA ASP A 22 -19.68 -4.88 -4.20
C ASP A 22 -19.85 -3.39 -3.84
N HIS A 23 -18.74 -2.70 -3.65
CA HIS A 23 -18.71 -1.27 -3.32
C HIS A 23 -19.49 -0.41 -4.33
N ARG A 24 -19.56 -0.85 -5.59
CA ARG A 24 -20.36 -0.17 -6.61
C ARG A 24 -21.85 -0.32 -6.36
N GLU A 25 -22.30 -1.50 -5.98
CA GLU A 25 -23.70 -1.74 -5.64
C GLU A 25 -24.11 -0.92 -4.41
N ILE A 26 -23.26 -0.89 -3.37
CA ILE A 26 -23.48 -0.04 -2.20
C ILE A 26 -23.58 1.43 -2.62
N ALA A 27 -22.70 1.91 -3.50
CA ALA A 27 -22.73 3.28 -3.99
C ALA A 27 -24.04 3.63 -4.71
N ILE A 28 -24.57 2.72 -5.54
CA ILE A 28 -25.86 2.88 -6.22
C ILE A 28 -27.00 2.98 -5.19
N GLN A 29 -27.00 2.10 -4.19
CA GLN A 29 -28.01 2.13 -3.12
C GLN A 29 -27.95 3.44 -2.30
N VAL A 30 -26.75 3.92 -1.99
CA VAL A 30 -26.54 5.20 -1.29
C VAL A 30 -27.07 6.37 -2.13
N LYS A 31 -26.82 6.39 -3.45
CA LYS A 31 -27.37 7.40 -4.36
C LYS A 31 -28.90 7.35 -4.41
N ALA A 32 -29.48 6.15 -4.40
CA ALA A 32 -30.94 5.98 -4.34
C ALA A 32 -31.53 6.50 -3.02
N LEU A 33 -30.85 6.28 -1.89
CA LEU A 33 -31.28 6.77 -0.57
C LEU A 33 -31.36 8.29 -0.49
N LEU A 34 -30.48 9.02 -1.18
CA LEU A 34 -30.52 10.49 -1.22
C LEU A 34 -31.84 11.06 -1.75
N LYS A 35 -32.51 10.32 -2.65
CA LYS A 35 -33.78 10.69 -3.30
C LYS A 35 -34.99 9.95 -2.74
N TYR A 36 -34.78 9.07 -1.75
CA TYR A 36 -35.85 8.21 -1.26
C TYR A 36 -36.95 9.04 -0.59
N ALA A 37 -38.18 8.85 -1.07
CA ALA A 37 -39.39 9.55 -0.65
C ALA A 37 -39.40 11.07 -0.87
N GLU A 38 -38.52 11.59 -1.73
CA GLU A 38 -38.56 12.99 -2.19
C GLU A 38 -39.34 13.10 -3.51
N ALA A 39 -40.33 13.99 -3.57
CA ALA A 39 -41.14 14.21 -4.76
C ALA A 39 -40.49 15.19 -5.75
N ASP A 40 -39.64 16.10 -5.26
CA ASP A 40 -38.89 17.04 -6.09
C ASP A 40 -37.55 16.41 -6.52
N PRO A 41 -37.28 16.27 -7.83
CA PRO A 41 -36.03 15.70 -8.33
C PRO A 41 -34.77 16.52 -8.00
N ASN A 42 -34.92 17.76 -7.52
CA ASN A 42 -33.82 18.67 -7.16
C ASN A 42 -33.51 18.72 -5.65
N ILE A 43 -34.34 18.10 -4.80
CA ILE A 43 -34.13 18.07 -3.35
C ILE A 43 -33.45 16.75 -2.96
N TYR A 44 -32.39 16.87 -2.17
CA TYR A 44 -31.64 15.74 -1.63
C TYR A 44 -31.66 15.80 -0.11
N THR A 45 -32.01 14.69 0.54
CA THR A 45 -31.83 14.55 1.99
C THR A 45 -30.50 13.86 2.27
N PRO A 46 -29.57 14.47 3.02
CA PRO A 46 -28.26 13.87 3.28
C PRO A 46 -28.35 12.48 3.93
N VAL A 47 -27.48 11.58 3.51
CA VAL A 47 -27.38 10.22 4.05
C VAL A 47 -26.37 10.18 5.20
N LEU A 48 -26.79 9.65 6.34
CA LEU A 48 -25.90 9.29 7.45
C LEU A 48 -25.62 7.79 7.38
N LEU A 49 -24.44 7.44 6.87
CA LEU A 49 -24.03 6.06 6.62
C LEU A 49 -23.11 5.57 7.74
N LEU A 50 -23.51 4.50 8.44
CA LEU A 50 -22.65 3.81 9.40
C LEU A 50 -21.96 2.64 8.71
N VAL A 51 -20.63 2.67 8.70
CA VAL A 51 -19.80 1.52 8.38
C VAL A 51 -19.40 0.88 9.71
N ASP A 52 -20.17 -0.12 10.10
CA ASP A 52 -19.93 -0.88 11.33
C ASP A 52 -18.88 -1.95 11.07
N ASP A 53 -17.95 -2.15 12.00
CA ASP A 53 -16.91 -3.18 11.92
C ASP A 53 -16.03 -3.15 10.65
N ALA A 54 -15.50 -1.98 10.29
CA ALA A 54 -14.54 -1.86 9.20
C ALA A 54 -13.18 -2.44 9.61
N ASP A 55 -12.85 -3.64 9.11
CA ASP A 55 -11.58 -4.32 9.35
C ASP A 55 -10.42 -3.76 8.49
N ASP A 56 -10.73 -3.02 7.43
CA ASP A 56 -9.73 -2.54 6.48
C ASP A 56 -10.02 -1.12 6.00
N ALA A 57 -9.08 -0.22 6.29
CA ALA A 57 -9.12 1.15 5.80
C ALA A 57 -9.08 1.22 4.26
N GLU A 58 -8.52 0.21 3.57
CA GLU A 58 -8.51 0.14 2.11
C GLU A 58 -9.88 -0.19 1.50
N SER A 59 -10.59 -1.17 2.05
CA SER A 59 -11.99 -1.43 1.69
C SER A 59 -12.86 -0.19 1.88
N LEU A 60 -12.73 0.49 3.02
CA LEU A 60 -13.45 1.73 3.31
C LEU A 60 -13.13 2.83 2.27
N ARG A 61 -11.87 2.94 1.86
CA ARG A 61 -11.46 3.89 0.81
C ARG A 61 -12.04 3.53 -0.55
N ASN A 62 -12.09 2.25 -0.90
CA ASN A 62 -12.67 1.81 -2.17
C ASN A 62 -14.18 2.06 -2.21
N LEU A 63 -14.87 1.88 -1.08
CA LEU A 63 -16.26 2.28 -0.91
C LEU A 63 -16.44 3.79 -1.11
N GLN A 64 -15.62 4.63 -0.45
CA GLN A 64 -15.66 6.08 -0.64
C GLN A 64 -15.47 6.49 -2.11
N HIS A 65 -14.51 5.89 -2.82
CA HIS A 65 -14.31 6.15 -4.25
C HIS A 65 -15.52 5.75 -5.09
N SER A 66 -16.11 4.59 -4.81
CA SER A 66 -17.27 4.10 -5.55
C SER A 66 -18.45 5.04 -5.37
N ILE A 67 -18.68 5.50 -4.14
CA ILE A 67 -19.69 6.52 -3.81
C ILE A 67 -19.40 7.84 -4.54
N ILE A 68 -18.17 8.36 -4.48
CA ILE A 68 -17.80 9.63 -5.15
C ILE A 68 -17.97 9.51 -6.67
N SER A 69 -17.58 8.38 -7.26
CA SER A 69 -17.73 8.11 -8.69
C SER A 69 -19.20 8.08 -9.09
N GLU A 70 -20.03 7.40 -8.30
CA GLU A 70 -21.47 7.27 -8.58
C GLU A 70 -22.23 8.58 -8.39
N LEU A 71 -21.74 9.47 -7.52
CA LEU A 71 -22.30 10.81 -7.29
C LEU A 71 -21.67 11.92 -8.14
N SER A 72 -20.82 11.57 -9.11
CA SER A 72 -20.09 12.55 -9.90
C SER A 72 -20.99 13.51 -10.70
N ASP A 73 -22.19 13.07 -11.04
CA ASP A 73 -23.26 13.79 -11.77
C ASP A 73 -24.22 14.56 -10.86
N VAL A 74 -24.12 14.41 -9.53
CA VAL A 74 -25.05 15.04 -8.58
C VAL A 74 -24.52 16.43 -8.18
N PRO A 75 -25.28 17.53 -8.43
CA PRO A 75 -24.93 18.85 -7.94
C PRO A 75 -25.12 18.91 -6.42
N PHE A 76 -24.19 19.51 -5.69
CA PHE A 76 -24.27 19.62 -4.23
C PHE A 76 -23.77 20.97 -3.71
N ASP A 77 -24.56 21.57 -2.82
CA ASP A 77 -24.24 22.79 -2.06
C ASP A 77 -23.92 22.50 -0.58
N GLU A 78 -24.33 21.31 -0.11
CA GLU A 78 -24.19 20.81 1.25
C GLU A 78 -23.66 19.36 1.23
N PRO A 79 -23.12 18.85 2.35
CA PRO A 79 -22.62 17.48 2.41
C PRO A 79 -23.74 16.47 2.12
N LEU A 80 -23.64 15.74 1.00
CA LEU A 80 -24.63 14.72 0.63
C LEU A 80 -24.55 13.49 1.54
N ILE A 81 -23.35 13.14 2.00
CA ILE A 81 -23.12 11.94 2.79
C ILE A 81 -22.24 12.29 3.98
N VAL A 82 -22.68 11.85 5.16
CA VAL A 82 -21.88 11.80 6.39
C VAL A 82 -21.62 10.34 6.69
N MET A 83 -20.35 9.93 6.71
CA MET A 83 -19.97 8.57 7.05
C MET A 83 -19.44 8.51 8.48
N ILE A 84 -20.04 7.65 9.32
CA ILE A 84 -19.48 7.26 10.61
C ILE A 84 -18.78 5.93 10.42
N ASN A 85 -17.47 5.90 10.64
CA ASN A 85 -16.66 4.70 10.43
C ASN A 85 -16.25 4.12 11.78
N CYS A 86 -16.79 2.97 12.12
CA CYS A 86 -16.35 2.20 13.28
C CYS A 86 -15.20 1.30 12.83
N MET A 87 -13.98 1.80 12.98
CA MET A 87 -12.76 1.04 12.67
C MET A 87 -12.21 0.38 13.92
N ARG A 88 -11.72 -0.85 13.79
CA ARG A 88 -10.98 -1.51 14.85
C ARG A 88 -9.52 -1.07 14.82
N SER A 89 -8.96 -0.78 15.98
CA SER A 89 -7.54 -0.48 16.14
C SER A 89 -7.05 -1.05 17.47
N GLN A 90 -5.98 -1.82 17.43
CA GLN A 90 -5.24 -2.26 18.61
C GLN A 90 -4.23 -1.20 19.10
N ALA A 91 -4.03 -0.12 18.33
CA ALA A 91 -3.23 1.05 18.72
C ALA A 91 -4.06 2.34 18.55
N PRO A 92 -5.20 2.47 19.26
CA PRO A 92 -6.18 3.53 19.01
C PRO A 92 -5.60 4.94 19.18
N GLU A 93 -4.65 5.11 20.10
CA GLU A 93 -3.94 6.38 20.28
C GLU A 93 -3.03 6.76 19.11
N GLU A 94 -2.42 5.78 18.43
CA GLU A 94 -1.66 6.06 17.22
C GLU A 94 -2.57 6.35 16.03
N SER A 95 -3.67 5.60 15.88
CA SER A 95 -4.70 5.85 14.87
C SER A 95 -5.32 7.24 15.03
N ARG A 96 -5.63 7.65 16.28
CA ARG A 96 -6.16 8.98 16.58
C ARG A 96 -5.19 10.09 16.19
N LYS A 97 -3.88 9.90 16.32
CA LYS A 97 -2.89 10.91 15.89
C LYS A 97 -2.99 11.24 14.39
N ALA A 98 -3.48 10.32 13.56
CA ALA A 98 -3.70 10.58 12.14
C ALA A 98 -4.93 11.47 11.87
N SER A 99 -5.94 11.45 12.76
CA SER A 99 -7.19 12.21 12.64
C SER A 99 -7.68 12.69 14.01
N VAL A 100 -6.88 13.55 14.66
CA VAL A 100 -7.07 13.93 16.08
C VAL A 100 -8.42 14.62 16.35
N PHE A 101 -8.95 15.32 15.36
CA PHE A 101 -10.17 16.14 15.51
C PHE A 101 -11.45 15.40 15.10
N ASP A 102 -11.35 14.31 14.35
CA ASP A 102 -12.51 13.62 13.77
C ASP A 102 -12.68 12.18 14.28
N SER A 103 -11.84 11.74 15.23
CA SER A 103 -11.88 10.37 15.77
C SER A 103 -12.07 10.33 17.29
N VAL A 104 -12.94 9.41 17.71
CA VAL A 104 -13.20 9.08 19.12
C VAL A 104 -12.72 7.66 19.36
N ILE A 105 -11.92 7.47 20.40
CA ILE A 105 -11.44 6.15 20.80
C ILE A 105 -12.53 5.46 21.60
N LEU A 106 -12.89 4.25 21.18
CA LEU A 106 -13.77 3.34 21.91
C LEU A 106 -12.93 2.16 22.40
N GLU A 107 -12.81 2.00 23.71
CA GLU A 107 -12.08 0.89 24.34
C GLU A 107 -13.03 -0.02 25.11
N HIS A 108 -12.57 -1.23 25.42
CA HIS A 108 -13.21 -2.08 26.44
C HIS A 108 -12.94 -1.55 27.85
N LYS A 109 -13.32 -0.29 28.09
CA LYS A 109 -13.14 0.42 29.34
C LYS A 109 -14.18 1.52 29.49
N LEU A 110 -14.89 1.48 30.60
CA LEU A 110 -15.85 2.50 31.01
C LEU A 110 -15.16 3.60 31.81
N SER A 111 -15.53 4.85 31.54
CA SER A 111 -15.24 5.99 32.41
C SER A 111 -15.98 5.87 33.75
N PRO A 112 -15.54 6.58 34.81
CA PRO A 112 -16.24 6.57 36.10
C PRO A 112 -17.73 6.93 35.99
N THR A 113 -18.06 7.92 35.15
CA THR A 113 -19.45 8.34 34.91
C THR A 113 -20.26 7.27 34.18
N GLU A 114 -19.66 6.54 33.24
CA GLU A 114 -20.34 5.42 32.59
C GLU A 114 -20.57 4.26 33.55
N GLN A 115 -19.60 3.95 34.42
CA GLN A 115 -19.76 2.91 35.45
C GLN A 115 -20.94 3.21 36.38
N GLU A 116 -21.05 4.45 36.86
CA GLU A 116 -22.19 4.89 37.68
C GLU A 116 -23.53 4.75 36.93
N ARG A 117 -23.56 5.09 35.64
CA ARG A 117 -24.76 4.92 34.79
C ARG A 117 -25.13 3.44 34.62
N PHE A 118 -24.15 2.55 34.43
CA PHE A 118 -24.40 1.11 34.35
C PHE A 118 -24.91 0.53 35.67
N GLU A 119 -24.39 0.99 36.82
CA GLU A 119 -24.91 0.59 38.15
C GLU A 119 -26.35 1.07 38.36
N LYS A 120 -26.66 2.32 37.98
CA LYS A 120 -28.04 2.82 38.04
C LYS A 120 -28.95 2.03 37.11
N LYS A 121 -28.49 1.70 35.90
CA LYS A 121 -29.27 0.93 34.94
C LYS A 121 -29.52 -0.51 35.41
N LEU A 122 -28.57 -1.12 36.12
CA LEU A 122 -28.78 -2.44 36.73
C LEU A 122 -29.93 -2.39 37.73
N LYS A 123 -29.98 -1.37 38.62
CA LYS A 123 -31.09 -1.20 39.58
C LYS A 123 -32.45 -1.05 38.89
N GLU A 124 -32.49 -0.38 37.74
CA GLU A 124 -33.70 -0.29 36.92
C GLU A 124 -34.08 -1.66 36.37
N ILE A 125 -33.11 -2.42 35.82
CA ILE A 125 -33.34 -3.74 35.23
C ILE A 125 -33.77 -4.76 36.29
N GLU A 126 -33.19 -4.73 37.50
CA GLU A 126 -33.52 -5.64 38.61
C GLU A 126 -34.98 -5.52 39.05
N ASN A 127 -35.59 -4.33 38.89
CA ASN A 127 -37.02 -4.14 39.18
C ASN A 127 -37.93 -4.88 38.19
N ASP A 128 -37.49 -5.00 36.93
CA ASP A 128 -38.28 -5.56 35.83
C ASP A 128 -37.93 -7.03 35.54
N TYR A 129 -36.71 -7.48 35.86
CA TYR A 129 -36.16 -8.80 35.50
C TYR A 129 -35.40 -9.46 36.65
N LYS A 130 -35.97 -10.55 37.21
CA LYS A 130 -35.38 -11.30 38.34
C LYS A 130 -34.09 -12.05 38.02
N GLU A 131 -33.83 -12.38 36.75
CA GLU A 131 -32.66 -13.15 36.30
C GLU A 131 -31.66 -12.28 35.53
N CYS A 132 -31.48 -11.02 35.93
CA CYS A 132 -30.59 -10.06 35.24
C CYS A 132 -29.12 -10.50 35.17
N ASP A 133 -28.66 -11.39 36.06
CA ASP A 133 -27.32 -12.00 36.01
C ASP A 133 -27.08 -12.81 34.73
N SER A 134 -28.14 -13.24 34.04
CA SER A 134 -28.07 -13.93 32.75
C SER A 134 -27.75 -12.99 31.57
N PHE A 135 -27.80 -11.67 31.76
CA PHE A 135 -27.49 -10.68 30.72
C PHE A 135 -25.98 -10.53 30.55
N LEU A 136 -25.36 -11.57 29.97
CA LEU A 136 -23.90 -11.73 29.90
C LEU A 136 -23.17 -10.48 29.38
N SER A 137 -23.58 -9.94 28.23
CA SER A 137 -22.92 -8.76 27.66
C SER A 137 -23.04 -7.54 28.57
N PHE A 138 -24.20 -7.33 29.19
CA PHE A 138 -24.40 -6.25 30.14
C PHE A 138 -23.50 -6.41 31.37
N MET A 139 -23.43 -7.62 31.93
CA MET A 139 -22.60 -7.91 33.11
C MET A 139 -21.10 -7.78 32.82
N ILE A 140 -20.64 -8.20 31.63
CA ILE A 140 -19.26 -7.99 31.17
C ILE A 140 -18.93 -6.49 31.09
N ILE A 141 -19.80 -5.69 30.45
CA ILE A 141 -19.58 -4.25 30.30
C ILE A 141 -19.60 -3.57 31.67
N LYS A 142 -20.59 -3.90 32.51
CA LYS A 142 -20.76 -3.39 33.88
C LYS A 142 -19.52 -3.67 34.75
N LYS A 143 -18.98 -4.88 34.66
CA LYS A 143 -17.73 -5.26 35.33
C LYS A 143 -16.47 -4.74 34.63
N ASN A 144 -16.64 -3.76 33.74
CA ASN A 144 -15.57 -3.06 33.06
C ASN A 144 -14.62 -4.02 32.32
N PHE A 145 -15.17 -5.07 31.71
CA PHE A 145 -14.43 -6.08 30.95
C PHE A 145 -13.32 -6.80 31.74
N ASP A 146 -13.47 -6.90 33.06
CA ASP A 146 -12.50 -7.57 33.94
C ASP A 146 -12.24 -9.02 33.52
N THR A 147 -10.98 -9.34 33.24
CA THR A 147 -10.57 -10.63 32.67
C THR A 147 -10.75 -11.79 33.64
N ASN A 148 -10.51 -11.56 34.95
CA ASN A 148 -10.69 -12.56 35.98
C ASN A 148 -12.18 -12.89 36.18
N TYR A 149 -13.03 -11.87 36.15
CA TYR A 149 -14.49 -12.02 36.17
C TYR A 149 -14.94 -12.85 34.98
N ILE A 150 -14.51 -12.51 33.76
CA ILE A 150 -14.90 -13.26 32.55
C ILE A 150 -14.42 -14.71 32.62
N ALA A 151 -13.17 -14.95 33.03
CA ALA A 151 -12.62 -16.31 33.17
C ALA A 151 -13.40 -17.15 34.18
N ASN A 152 -13.69 -16.60 35.36
CA ASN A 152 -14.48 -17.28 36.39
C ASN A 152 -15.92 -17.52 35.93
N MET A 153 -16.52 -16.55 35.24
CA MET A 153 -17.86 -16.65 34.68
C MET A 153 -17.95 -17.79 33.64
N VAL A 154 -16.98 -17.86 32.71
CA VAL A 154 -16.89 -18.94 31.71
C VAL A 154 -16.67 -20.30 32.39
N LYS A 155 -15.75 -20.39 33.34
CA LYS A 155 -15.50 -21.62 34.11
C LYS A 155 -16.76 -22.13 34.82
N ASN A 156 -17.52 -21.22 35.44
CA ASN A 156 -18.78 -21.57 36.07
C ASN A 156 -19.84 -22.02 35.06
N MET A 157 -19.93 -21.35 33.91
CA MET A 157 -20.84 -21.74 32.83
C MET A 157 -20.49 -23.10 32.22
N MET A 158 -19.21 -23.49 32.22
CA MET A 158 -18.73 -24.77 31.68
C MET A 158 -18.66 -25.89 32.74
N LYS A 159 -18.93 -25.60 34.01
CA LYS A 159 -18.82 -26.58 35.09
C LYS A 159 -19.73 -27.79 34.84
N GLY A 160 -19.12 -28.98 34.73
CA GLY A 160 -19.82 -30.24 34.46
C GLY A 160 -20.26 -30.43 33.00
N ALA A 161 -19.80 -29.59 32.07
CA ALA A 161 -19.98 -29.83 30.63
C ALA A 161 -19.03 -30.93 30.16
N ASP A 162 -19.54 -31.89 29.38
CA ASP A 162 -18.71 -32.87 28.70
C ASP A 162 -18.21 -32.32 27.36
N CYS A 163 -16.90 -32.09 27.26
CA CYS A 163 -16.25 -31.58 26.05
C CYS A 163 -16.28 -32.56 24.87
N ASN A 164 -16.48 -33.86 25.12
CA ASN A 164 -16.53 -34.90 24.09
C ASN A 164 -17.96 -35.18 23.56
N SER A 165 -18.99 -34.68 24.26
CA SER A 165 -20.38 -34.77 23.84
C SER A 165 -20.63 -34.01 22.53
N GLU A 166 -21.74 -34.28 21.84
CA GLU A 166 -22.14 -33.52 20.64
C GLU A 166 -22.31 -32.02 20.93
N ASN A 167 -22.81 -31.69 22.13
CA ASN A 167 -22.90 -30.30 22.60
C ASN A 167 -21.50 -29.69 22.83
N GLY A 168 -20.57 -30.45 23.43
CA GLY A 168 -19.18 -30.03 23.60
C GLY A 168 -18.47 -29.77 22.27
N LYS A 169 -18.69 -30.65 21.28
CA LYS A 169 -18.21 -30.48 19.90
C LYS A 169 -18.79 -29.22 19.27
N LEU A 170 -20.10 -29.01 19.33
CA LEU A 170 -20.74 -27.81 18.76
C LEU A 170 -20.20 -26.51 19.38
N ILE A 171 -20.09 -26.47 20.71
CA ILE A 171 -19.52 -25.31 21.42
C ILE A 171 -18.07 -25.07 20.98
N SER A 172 -17.25 -26.13 20.90
CA SER A 172 -15.84 -25.99 20.52
C SER A 172 -15.67 -25.51 19.08
N TYR A 173 -16.50 -25.96 18.14
CA TYR A 173 -16.46 -25.50 16.74
C TYR A 173 -16.79 -24.02 16.61
N ILE A 174 -17.90 -23.58 17.23
CA ILE A 174 -18.33 -22.19 17.18
C ILE A 174 -17.32 -21.29 17.92
N ALA A 175 -16.81 -21.73 19.08
CA ALA A 175 -15.81 -20.99 19.84
C ALA A 175 -14.50 -20.85 19.06
N LEU A 176 -14.03 -21.90 18.37
CA LEU A 176 -12.83 -21.83 17.53
C LEU A 176 -13.03 -20.84 16.39
N LEU A 177 -14.12 -20.96 15.63
CA LEU A 177 -14.43 -20.04 14.54
C LEU A 177 -14.49 -18.59 15.03
N ASN A 178 -15.20 -18.32 16.12
CA ASN A 178 -15.36 -16.96 16.66
C ASN A 178 -14.07 -16.39 17.26
N SER A 179 -13.11 -17.24 17.64
CA SER A 179 -11.80 -16.79 18.16
C SER A 179 -10.86 -16.29 17.07
N TYR A 180 -11.00 -16.80 15.85
CA TYR A 180 -10.13 -16.47 14.72
C TYR A 180 -10.82 -15.72 13.58
N VAL A 181 -12.15 -15.76 13.53
CA VAL A 181 -12.98 -15.10 12.53
C VAL A 181 -14.17 -14.44 13.23
N LYS A 182 -14.16 -13.12 13.23
CA LYS A 182 -15.19 -12.30 13.89
C LYS A 182 -16.57 -12.57 13.28
N ASN A 183 -17.60 -12.62 14.13
CA ASN A 183 -18.99 -12.85 13.74
C ASN A 183 -19.26 -14.14 12.95
N ALA A 184 -18.28 -15.06 12.88
CA ALA A 184 -18.48 -16.34 12.22
C ALA A 184 -19.63 -17.10 12.88
N SER A 185 -20.46 -17.71 12.06
CA SER A 185 -21.64 -18.44 12.51
C SER A 185 -21.81 -19.72 11.71
N ILE A 186 -22.51 -20.69 12.30
CA ILE A 186 -22.83 -21.98 11.68
C ILE A 186 -24.34 -22.02 11.46
N PRO A 187 -24.85 -22.34 10.25
CA PRO A 187 -26.29 -22.46 10.02
C PRO A 187 -26.95 -23.44 10.99
N VAL A 188 -28.15 -23.12 11.47
CA VAL A 188 -28.90 -23.96 12.44
C VAL A 188 -29.03 -25.40 11.96
N THR A 189 -29.29 -25.61 10.66
CA THR A 189 -29.40 -26.93 10.03
C THR A 189 -28.13 -27.77 10.19
N ARG A 190 -26.95 -27.14 10.23
CA ARG A 190 -25.67 -27.81 10.46
C ARG A 190 -25.46 -28.12 11.93
N CYS A 191 -25.84 -27.20 12.82
CA CYS A 191 -25.82 -27.45 14.26
C CYS A 191 -26.71 -28.63 14.65
N GLU A 192 -27.90 -28.74 14.07
CA GLU A 192 -28.83 -29.86 14.29
C GLU A 192 -28.21 -31.21 13.89
N VAL A 193 -27.52 -31.25 12.75
CA VAL A 193 -26.82 -32.47 12.29
C VAL A 193 -25.69 -32.85 13.25
N ILE A 194 -24.90 -31.89 13.73
CA ILE A 194 -23.83 -32.13 14.72
C ILE A 194 -24.41 -32.71 16.03
N LEU A 195 -25.59 -32.24 16.44
CA LEU A 195 -26.30 -32.75 17.62
C LEU A 195 -27.02 -34.09 17.38
N GLY A 196 -26.93 -34.66 16.18
CA GLY A 196 -27.59 -35.93 15.83
C GLY A 196 -29.11 -35.83 15.70
N ILE A 197 -29.64 -34.61 15.53
CA ILE A 197 -31.05 -34.29 15.28
C ILE A 197 -31.29 -34.47 13.79
N SER A 198 -31.80 -35.63 13.38
CA SER A 198 -32.11 -35.91 11.97
C SER A 198 -33.58 -35.62 11.65
N HIS A 199 -33.87 -35.23 10.41
CA HIS A 199 -35.25 -35.11 9.89
C HIS A 199 -36.05 -36.43 9.94
N VAL A 200 -35.38 -37.56 10.22
CA VAL A 200 -36.00 -38.89 10.33
C VAL A 200 -36.40 -39.22 11.77
N LYS A 201 -35.73 -38.62 12.78
CA LYS A 201 -36.04 -38.83 14.21
C LYS A 201 -37.21 -37.97 14.72
N SER A 202 -37.76 -37.09 13.90
CA SER A 202 -39.04 -36.44 14.21
C SER A 202 -40.15 -37.47 14.11
N THR A 203 -40.61 -37.96 15.26
CA THR A 203 -41.87 -38.70 15.35
C THR A 203 -42.99 -37.84 14.75
N PHE A 204 -44.02 -38.49 14.20
CA PHE A 204 -45.17 -37.89 13.50
C PHE A 204 -45.87 -36.72 14.25
N TRP A 205 -45.53 -36.51 15.53
CA TRP A 205 -46.19 -35.58 16.44
C TRP A 205 -45.32 -34.42 16.95
N ARG A 206 -43.98 -34.42 16.78
CA ARG A 206 -43.12 -33.25 17.13
C ARG A 206 -41.80 -33.25 16.36
N LYS A 207 -41.55 -32.16 15.63
CA LYS A 207 -40.23 -31.88 15.02
C LYS A 207 -39.28 -31.45 16.13
N GLN A 208 -38.24 -32.25 16.38
CA GLN A 208 -37.16 -31.86 17.30
C GLN A 208 -36.41 -30.67 16.69
N THR A 209 -36.25 -29.61 17.47
CA THR A 209 -35.58 -28.37 17.08
C THR A 209 -34.20 -28.28 17.70
N LEU A 210 -33.34 -27.40 17.19
CA LEU A 210 -32.06 -27.07 17.83
C LEU A 210 -32.20 -26.82 19.35
N ASP A 211 -33.24 -26.08 19.78
CA ASP A 211 -33.44 -25.71 21.18
C ASP A 211 -33.78 -26.93 22.06
N ASP A 212 -34.33 -28.00 21.49
CA ASP A 212 -34.58 -29.25 22.19
C ASP A 212 -33.28 -30.06 22.40
N GLY A 213 -32.27 -29.91 21.53
CA GLY A 213 -31.00 -30.64 21.60
C GLY A 213 -29.86 -29.91 22.31
N LEU A 214 -29.95 -28.59 22.47
CA LEU A 214 -28.93 -27.81 23.18
C LEU A 214 -28.95 -28.08 24.69
N SER A 215 -27.78 -28.37 25.26
CA SER A 215 -27.60 -28.49 26.71
C SER A 215 -27.81 -27.14 27.41
N LYS A 216 -27.99 -27.16 28.73
CA LYS A 216 -28.10 -25.94 29.54
C LYS A 216 -26.89 -25.01 29.32
N HIS A 217 -25.69 -25.59 29.25
CA HIS A 217 -24.44 -24.87 29.02
C HIS A 217 -24.42 -24.24 27.61
N ALA A 218 -24.82 -24.98 26.59
CA ALA A 218 -24.84 -24.48 25.21
C ALA A 218 -25.84 -23.32 25.04
N LYS A 219 -27.02 -23.38 25.69
CA LYS A 219 -28.03 -22.30 25.67
C LYS A 219 -27.55 -20.99 26.31
N LEU A 220 -26.58 -21.05 27.23
CA LEU A 220 -25.98 -19.85 27.83
C LEU A 220 -24.92 -19.21 26.92
N LEU A 221 -24.21 -20.04 26.15
CA LEU A 221 -23.05 -19.62 25.36
C LEU A 221 -23.40 -19.23 23.93
N LEU A 222 -24.47 -19.80 23.38
CA LEU A 222 -24.81 -19.71 21.96
C LEU A 222 -26.09 -18.91 21.76
N ILE A 223 -26.13 -18.13 20.69
CA ILE A 223 -27.31 -17.37 20.26
C ILE A 223 -27.63 -17.67 18.80
N LYS A 224 -28.93 -17.66 18.48
CA LYS A 224 -29.42 -17.64 17.09
C LYS A 224 -29.36 -16.21 16.54
N CYS A 225 -28.98 -16.08 15.29
CA CYS A 225 -29.02 -14.82 14.55
C CYS A 225 -29.58 -15.05 13.15
N PRO A 226 -30.48 -14.17 12.67
CA PRO A 226 -30.95 -14.21 11.29
C PRO A 226 -29.83 -13.78 10.34
N MET A 227 -29.76 -14.43 9.19
CA MET A 227 -28.80 -14.18 8.12
C MET A 227 -29.56 -14.00 6.81
N ASP A 228 -29.13 -13.03 6.01
CA ASP A 228 -29.64 -12.78 4.66
C ASP A 228 -28.73 -13.45 3.62
N GLU A 229 -29.32 -14.08 2.62
CA GLU A 229 -28.66 -14.63 1.43
C GLU A 229 -29.47 -14.23 0.18
N VAL A 230 -28.87 -14.25 -1.02
CA VAL A 230 -29.50 -13.78 -2.26
C VAL A 230 -30.89 -14.41 -2.50
N ASN A 231 -31.08 -15.65 -2.07
CA ASN A 231 -32.29 -16.44 -2.31
C ASN A 231 -33.19 -16.61 -1.06
N GLY A 232 -32.96 -15.87 0.03
CA GLY A 232 -33.81 -15.93 1.23
C GLY A 232 -33.07 -15.63 2.53
N THR A 233 -33.77 -15.87 3.64
CA THR A 233 -33.21 -15.70 4.99
C THR A 233 -33.08 -17.05 5.68
N TYR A 234 -32.02 -17.24 6.46
CA TYR A 234 -31.81 -18.44 7.27
C TYR A 234 -31.31 -18.07 8.67
N GLU A 235 -31.43 -19.00 9.63
CA GLU A 235 -30.89 -18.80 10.96
C GLU A 235 -29.52 -19.46 11.09
N SER A 236 -28.62 -18.77 11.79
CA SER A 236 -27.30 -19.29 12.18
C SER A 236 -27.08 -19.17 13.67
N VAL A 237 -26.09 -19.91 14.18
CA VAL A 237 -25.68 -19.94 15.58
C VAL A 237 -24.27 -19.38 15.70
N ARG A 238 -24.06 -18.50 16.68
CA ARG A 238 -22.74 -17.94 17.03
C ARG A 238 -22.58 -17.81 18.54
N MET A 239 -21.37 -17.46 19.00
CA MET A 239 -21.14 -17.13 20.41
C MET A 239 -21.96 -15.90 20.82
N SER A 240 -22.52 -15.93 22.02
CA SER A 240 -23.29 -14.83 22.61
C SER A 240 -22.46 -13.55 22.75
N HIS A 241 -21.17 -13.70 23.05
CA HIS A 241 -20.23 -12.58 23.16
C HIS A 241 -18.80 -13.00 22.80
N PRO A 242 -18.01 -12.20 22.06
CA PRO A 242 -16.65 -12.57 21.66
C PRO A 242 -15.72 -12.92 22.84
N LEU A 243 -15.80 -12.19 23.95
CA LEU A 243 -14.96 -12.43 25.14
C LEU A 243 -15.32 -13.73 25.89
N VAL A 244 -16.48 -14.33 25.60
CA VAL A 244 -16.86 -15.65 26.12
C VAL A 244 -16.13 -16.77 25.37
N GLY A 245 -15.43 -16.48 24.27
CA GLY A 245 -14.55 -17.41 23.55
C GLY A 245 -13.37 -17.99 24.36
N GLN A 246 -13.14 -17.49 25.59
CA GLN A 246 -12.21 -18.12 26.55
C GLN A 246 -12.57 -19.58 26.89
N VAL A 247 -13.76 -20.04 26.51
CA VAL A 247 -14.18 -21.46 26.57
C VAL A 247 -13.13 -22.41 25.99
N LEU A 248 -12.39 -22.03 24.94
CA LEU A 248 -11.32 -22.88 24.40
C LEU A 248 -10.18 -23.12 25.39
N LYS A 249 -9.82 -22.12 26.19
CA LYS A 249 -8.78 -22.26 27.24
C LYS A 249 -9.26 -23.20 28.35
N GLU A 250 -10.55 -23.09 28.71
CA GLU A 250 -11.15 -23.99 29.70
C GLU A 250 -11.18 -25.43 29.18
N PHE A 251 -11.52 -25.66 27.91
CA PHE A 251 -11.43 -26.99 27.30
C PHE A 251 -10.03 -27.58 27.38
N GLU A 252 -9.00 -26.81 27.02
CA GLU A 252 -7.60 -27.29 27.10
C GLU A 252 -7.17 -27.60 28.55
N THR A 253 -7.60 -26.79 29.51
CA THR A 253 -7.24 -26.96 30.93
C THR A 253 -7.95 -28.16 31.57
N THR A 254 -9.12 -28.54 31.05
CA THR A 254 -9.95 -29.64 31.55
C THR A 254 -9.72 -30.97 30.80
N GLY A 255 -8.66 -31.07 29.99
CA GLY A 255 -8.30 -32.28 29.25
C GLY A 255 -9.08 -32.48 27.95
N GLY A 256 -9.75 -31.44 27.44
CA GLY A 256 -10.42 -31.41 26.15
C GLY A 256 -9.47 -31.24 24.95
N PRO A 257 -10.01 -31.22 23.71
CA PRO A 257 -9.21 -31.16 22.50
C PRO A 257 -8.49 -29.81 22.34
N SER A 258 -7.28 -29.83 21.79
CA SER A 258 -6.52 -28.63 21.46
C SER A 258 -7.15 -27.86 20.29
N ARG A 259 -6.81 -26.58 20.13
CA ARG A 259 -7.28 -25.77 18.99
C ARG A 259 -6.98 -26.40 17.63
N CYS A 260 -5.79 -26.98 17.45
CA CYS A 260 -5.43 -27.69 16.21
C CYS A 260 -6.31 -28.92 15.97
N LYS A 261 -6.63 -29.67 17.03
CA LYS A 261 -7.50 -30.85 16.94
C LYS A 261 -8.92 -30.44 16.56
N ILE A 262 -9.47 -29.41 17.21
CA ILE A 262 -10.77 -28.85 16.87
C ILE A 262 -10.79 -28.36 15.40
N ALA A 263 -9.74 -27.66 14.95
CA ALA A 263 -9.62 -27.21 13.56
C ALA A 263 -9.60 -28.38 12.57
N HIS A 264 -8.88 -29.46 12.90
CA HIS A 264 -8.86 -30.68 12.11
C HIS A 264 -10.24 -31.33 12.05
N ASP A 265 -10.96 -31.38 13.18
CA ASP A 265 -12.28 -32.00 13.25
C ASP A 265 -13.31 -31.18 12.45
N ILE A 266 -13.25 -29.84 12.49
CA ILE A 266 -14.05 -28.96 11.62
C ILE A 266 -13.79 -29.28 10.14
N LEU A 267 -12.52 -29.46 9.76
CA LEU A 267 -12.14 -29.79 8.39
C LEU A 267 -12.58 -31.20 7.98
N ASP A 268 -12.84 -32.11 8.91
CA ASP A 268 -13.31 -33.48 8.64
C ASP A 268 -14.82 -33.60 8.61
N GLU A 269 -15.51 -32.76 9.37
CA GLU A 269 -16.96 -32.78 9.53
C GLU A 269 -17.68 -32.51 8.21
N HIS A 270 -18.02 -33.57 7.48
CA HIS A 270 -18.60 -33.48 6.13
C HIS A 270 -19.92 -32.71 6.14
N SER A 271 -20.71 -32.81 7.22
CA SER A 271 -22.01 -32.15 7.32
C SER A 271 -21.92 -30.63 7.14
N LEU A 272 -20.85 -29.98 7.62
CA LEU A 272 -20.61 -28.54 7.47
C LEU A 272 -20.48 -28.08 6.00
N TYR A 273 -20.09 -28.98 5.10
CA TYR A 273 -19.74 -28.66 3.70
C TYR A 273 -20.77 -29.11 2.67
N THR A 274 -21.80 -29.83 3.11
CA THR A 274 -22.91 -30.26 2.23
C THR A 274 -23.70 -29.06 1.72
N ASP A 275 -24.43 -29.24 0.62
CA ASP A 275 -25.22 -28.17 -0.01
C ASP A 275 -26.36 -27.67 0.89
N GLY A 276 -26.61 -26.36 0.88
CA GLY A 276 -27.62 -25.69 1.70
C GLY A 276 -27.32 -24.21 1.94
N MET A 277 -28.32 -23.47 2.45
CA MET A 277 -28.19 -22.05 2.79
C MET A 277 -27.04 -21.80 3.79
N GLY A 278 -26.32 -20.70 3.59
CA GLY A 278 -25.20 -20.29 4.44
C GLY A 278 -23.93 -21.13 4.29
N ARG A 279 -23.90 -22.15 3.42
CA ARG A 279 -22.72 -22.97 3.16
C ARG A 279 -21.54 -22.11 2.70
N GLU A 280 -21.75 -21.23 1.73
CA GLU A 280 -20.66 -20.42 1.15
C GLU A 280 -20.05 -19.48 2.20
N TYR A 281 -20.89 -18.86 3.03
CA TYR A 281 -20.47 -18.02 4.14
C TYR A 281 -19.64 -18.83 5.16
N LEU A 282 -20.13 -20.01 5.57
CA LEU A 282 -19.41 -20.90 6.48
C LEU A 282 -18.06 -21.34 5.90
N VAL A 283 -18.03 -21.78 4.63
CA VAL A 283 -16.79 -22.20 3.95
C VAL A 283 -15.80 -21.04 3.88
N LYS A 284 -16.26 -19.82 3.56
CA LYS A 284 -15.42 -18.62 3.57
C LYS A 284 -14.83 -18.36 4.95
N ASN A 285 -15.61 -18.50 6.01
CA ASN A 285 -15.13 -18.31 7.39
C ASN A 285 -14.10 -19.38 7.79
N VAL A 286 -14.40 -20.66 7.56
CA VAL A 286 -13.47 -21.75 7.85
C VAL A 286 -12.17 -21.56 7.08
N ARG A 287 -12.25 -21.21 5.78
CA ARG A 287 -11.10 -20.91 4.94
C ARG A 287 -10.24 -19.78 5.53
N SER A 288 -10.86 -18.65 5.90
CA SER A 288 -10.17 -17.47 6.46
C SER A 288 -9.34 -17.79 7.70
N MET A 289 -9.78 -18.72 8.54
CA MET A 289 -9.07 -19.14 9.75
C MET A 289 -7.64 -19.67 9.46
N PHE A 290 -7.38 -20.20 8.26
CA PHE A 290 -6.09 -20.80 7.90
C PHE A 290 -5.15 -19.87 7.12
N ILE A 291 -5.69 -18.82 6.47
CA ILE A 291 -4.92 -17.99 5.52
C ILE A 291 -4.91 -16.50 5.86
N THR A 292 -5.87 -16.02 6.63
CA THR A 292 -5.96 -14.60 6.99
C THR A 292 -4.93 -14.29 8.07
N ARG A 293 -4.02 -13.37 7.75
CA ARG A 293 -2.95 -12.91 8.63
C ARG A 293 -3.36 -11.62 9.31
N HIS A 294 -3.00 -11.48 10.57
CA HIS A 294 -3.07 -10.21 11.27
C HIS A 294 -1.95 -9.29 10.79
N ARG A 295 -2.29 -8.04 10.46
CA ARG A 295 -1.38 -7.00 9.96
C ARG A 295 -1.62 -5.71 10.72
N LYS A 296 -0.53 -4.99 11.04
CA LYS A 296 -0.60 -3.68 11.68
C LYS A 296 -1.43 -2.68 10.88
N GLU A 297 -1.38 -2.76 9.56
CA GLU A 297 -2.16 -1.89 8.66
C GLU A 297 -3.68 -2.13 8.72
N GLN A 298 -4.11 -3.30 9.22
CA GLN A 298 -5.52 -3.68 9.44
C GLN A 298 -5.94 -3.51 10.91
N GLY A 299 -5.14 -2.74 11.66
CA GLY A 299 -5.42 -2.42 13.05
C GLY A 299 -4.83 -3.40 14.06
N ASP A 300 -4.06 -4.43 13.68
CA ASP A 300 -3.49 -5.40 14.62
C ASP A 300 -2.24 -4.91 15.38
N GLU A 301 -1.91 -5.50 16.54
CA GLU A 301 -0.72 -5.12 17.33
C GLU A 301 0.61 -5.47 16.62
N THR A 302 0.64 -6.58 15.89
CA THR A 302 1.83 -7.12 15.22
C THR A 302 1.51 -7.68 13.84
N ASP A 303 2.49 -7.62 12.94
CA ASP A 303 2.41 -8.33 11.66
C ASP A 303 2.71 -9.81 11.91
N THR A 304 1.73 -10.66 11.65
CA THR A 304 1.89 -12.12 11.72
C THR A 304 2.45 -12.67 10.42
N LEU A 305 3.30 -13.70 10.52
CA LEU A 305 3.84 -14.38 9.34
C LEU A 305 2.78 -15.33 8.75
N PHE A 306 1.97 -15.94 9.61
CA PHE A 306 0.92 -16.89 9.28
C PHE A 306 -0.42 -16.49 9.92
N ALA A 307 -1.49 -17.23 9.59
CA ALA A 307 -2.76 -17.03 10.27
C ALA A 307 -2.60 -17.29 11.78
N PRO A 308 -3.32 -16.57 12.66
CA PRO A 308 -3.10 -16.64 14.10
C PRO A 308 -3.23 -18.06 14.67
N LEU A 309 -4.18 -18.85 14.15
CA LEU A 309 -4.32 -20.27 14.50
C LEU A 309 -3.00 -21.04 14.30
N ILE A 310 -2.25 -20.74 13.24
CA ILE A 310 -0.99 -21.40 12.91
C ILE A 310 0.16 -20.88 13.79
N GLU A 311 0.18 -19.59 14.11
CA GLU A 311 1.21 -19.00 15.00
C GLU A 311 1.04 -19.50 16.44
N ASP A 312 -0.19 -19.51 16.98
CA ASP A 312 -0.52 -20.00 18.33
C ASP A 312 -0.06 -21.45 18.55
N SER A 313 -0.08 -22.23 17.47
CA SER A 313 0.33 -23.62 17.45
C SER A 313 1.86 -23.79 17.35
N GLY A 314 2.59 -22.81 16.81
CA GLY A 314 3.92 -23.02 16.22
C GLY A 314 5.13 -22.85 17.14
N HIS A 315 4.95 -22.75 18.46
CA HIS A 315 6.04 -22.40 19.39
C HIS A 315 6.85 -23.60 19.94
N VAL A 316 6.36 -24.83 19.81
CA VAL A 316 7.01 -26.07 20.30
C VAL A 316 7.01 -27.11 19.16
N VAL A 317 7.96 -28.06 19.16
CA VAL A 317 8.08 -29.09 18.11
C VAL A 317 6.76 -29.84 17.86
N THR A 318 6.09 -30.28 18.92
CA THR A 318 4.77 -30.92 18.85
C THR A 318 3.72 -30.00 18.21
N GLY A 319 3.82 -28.70 18.47
CA GLY A 319 2.94 -27.69 17.90
C GLY A 319 3.20 -27.40 16.42
N MET A 320 4.46 -27.43 15.97
CA MET A 320 4.80 -27.29 14.54
C MET A 320 4.25 -28.44 13.69
N GLU A 321 4.31 -29.66 14.20
CA GLU A 321 3.74 -30.82 13.49
C GLU A 321 2.21 -30.74 13.41
N LEU A 322 1.55 -30.34 14.50
CA LEU A 322 0.11 -30.13 14.51
C LEU A 322 -0.31 -29.03 13.53
N ALA A 323 0.40 -27.91 13.50
CA ALA A 323 0.16 -26.81 12.57
C ALA A 323 0.31 -27.26 11.11
N ARG A 324 1.39 -28.01 10.80
CA ARG A 324 1.60 -28.59 9.46
C ARG A 324 0.44 -29.51 9.08
N ASN A 325 0.10 -30.46 9.94
CA ASN A 325 -0.92 -31.46 9.65
C ASN A 325 -2.29 -30.82 9.39
N VAL A 326 -2.63 -29.79 10.18
CA VAL A 326 -3.86 -29.03 10.00
C VAL A 326 -3.85 -28.26 8.68
N LEU A 327 -2.74 -27.62 8.29
CA LEU A 327 -2.63 -26.93 6.99
C LEU A 327 -2.72 -27.91 5.80
N LEU A 328 -2.06 -29.06 5.89
CA LEU A 328 -2.18 -30.12 4.88
C LEU A 328 -3.62 -30.61 4.75
N ARG A 329 -4.31 -30.77 5.89
CA ARG A 329 -5.73 -31.15 5.89
C ARG A 329 -6.61 -30.07 5.28
N ALA A 330 -6.34 -28.80 5.56
CA ALA A 330 -7.04 -27.67 4.95
C ALA A 330 -6.85 -27.65 3.44
N ALA A 331 -5.62 -27.85 2.95
CA ALA A 331 -5.34 -27.93 1.50
C ALA A 331 -6.02 -29.13 0.84
N ALA A 332 -6.09 -30.29 1.51
CA ALA A 332 -6.83 -31.44 1.01
C ALA A 332 -8.35 -31.18 0.93
N ARG A 333 -8.91 -30.42 1.87
CA ARG A 333 -10.32 -30.00 1.87
C ARG A 333 -10.61 -28.94 0.80
N PHE A 334 -9.66 -28.05 0.53
CA PHE A 334 -9.78 -26.95 -0.44
C PHE A 334 -8.73 -27.07 -1.57
N PRO A 335 -8.78 -28.12 -2.41
CA PRO A 335 -7.70 -28.41 -3.37
C PRO A 335 -7.58 -27.39 -4.51
N LYS A 336 -8.61 -26.56 -4.72
CA LYS A 336 -8.62 -25.50 -5.74
C LYS A 336 -8.20 -24.13 -5.20
N ASP A 337 -7.80 -24.03 -3.93
CA ASP A 337 -7.46 -22.77 -3.30
C ASP A 337 -5.97 -22.47 -3.41
N ALA A 338 -5.61 -21.58 -4.35
CA ALA A 338 -4.24 -21.15 -4.56
C ALA A 338 -3.60 -20.51 -3.32
N VAL A 339 -4.38 -19.78 -2.50
CA VAL A 339 -3.86 -19.07 -1.32
C VAL A 339 -3.57 -20.08 -0.19
N MET A 340 -4.34 -21.16 -0.09
CA MET A 340 -4.07 -22.26 0.83
C MET A 340 -2.74 -22.95 0.48
N ALA A 341 -2.54 -23.29 -0.80
CA ALA A 341 -1.28 -23.85 -1.28
C ALA A 341 -0.09 -22.89 -1.07
N GLN A 342 -0.29 -21.59 -1.31
CA GLN A 342 0.69 -20.55 -1.02
C GLN A 342 1.04 -20.50 0.48
N ALA A 343 0.07 -20.63 1.38
CA ALA A 343 0.30 -20.64 2.82
C ALA A 343 1.18 -21.82 3.25
N LEU A 344 0.94 -23.02 2.69
CA LEU A 344 1.80 -24.19 2.89
C LEU A 344 3.23 -23.96 2.38
N ALA A 345 3.38 -23.43 1.16
CA ALA A 345 4.70 -23.11 0.60
C ALA A 345 5.50 -22.15 1.50
N ARG A 346 4.83 -21.13 2.05
CA ARG A 346 5.41 -20.18 3.00
C ARG A 346 5.75 -20.85 4.33
N TYR A 347 4.93 -21.80 4.80
CA TYR A 347 5.17 -22.52 6.04
C TYR A 347 6.43 -23.40 5.91
N TYR A 348 6.51 -24.20 4.84
CA TYR A 348 7.69 -25.03 4.57
C TYR A 348 8.96 -24.22 4.33
N SER A 349 8.90 -23.04 3.72
CA SER A 349 10.10 -22.22 3.48
C SER A 349 10.59 -21.45 4.71
N LEU A 350 9.69 -20.94 5.54
CA LEU A 350 10.05 -20.06 6.65
C LEU A 350 10.19 -20.79 8.00
N LYS A 351 9.36 -21.80 8.27
CA LYS A 351 9.35 -22.53 9.56
C LYS A 351 10.12 -23.84 9.45
N GLU A 352 9.72 -24.77 8.57
CA GLU A 352 10.33 -26.10 8.49
C GLU A 352 11.64 -26.17 7.70
N LYS A 353 11.82 -25.25 6.75
CA LYS A 353 12.99 -25.16 5.85
C LYS A 353 13.14 -26.37 4.92
N THR A 354 12.03 -27.06 4.62
CA THR A 354 11.96 -28.15 3.64
C THR A 354 11.66 -27.60 2.26
N PHE A 355 12.70 -27.14 1.55
CA PHE A 355 12.54 -26.40 0.30
C PHE A 355 11.96 -27.21 -0.86
N GLY A 356 12.10 -28.55 -0.86
CA GLY A 356 11.45 -29.42 -1.85
C GLY A 356 9.92 -29.30 -1.79
N GLU A 357 9.35 -29.46 -0.60
CA GLU A 357 7.92 -29.28 -0.34
C GLU A 357 7.49 -27.83 -0.57
N ALA A 358 8.29 -26.85 -0.13
CA ALA A 358 7.98 -25.45 -0.34
C ALA A 358 7.82 -25.11 -1.83
N LYS A 359 8.72 -25.63 -2.70
CA LYS A 359 8.62 -25.46 -4.16
C LYS A 359 7.41 -26.19 -4.73
N HIS A 360 7.16 -27.42 -4.30
CA HIS A 360 6.03 -28.22 -4.75
C HIS A 360 4.69 -27.48 -4.52
N TRP A 361 4.46 -27.01 -3.30
CA TRP A 361 3.25 -26.26 -2.96
C TRP A 361 3.17 -24.89 -3.65
N ALA A 362 4.30 -24.21 -3.87
CA ALA A 362 4.32 -22.95 -4.59
C ALA A 362 3.96 -23.12 -6.08
N GLU A 363 4.41 -24.21 -6.72
CA GLU A 363 4.03 -24.56 -8.09
C GLU A 363 2.55 -24.96 -8.19
N ILE A 364 2.01 -25.70 -7.21
CA ILE A 364 0.56 -25.97 -7.13
C ILE A 364 -0.21 -24.64 -7.07
N ALA A 365 0.19 -23.73 -6.18
CA ALA A 365 -0.45 -22.43 -6.04
C ALA A 365 -0.44 -21.65 -7.38
N LYS A 366 0.69 -21.61 -8.08
CA LYS A 366 0.81 -20.96 -9.39
C LYS A 366 -0.03 -21.63 -10.47
N SER A 367 -0.11 -22.96 -10.46
CA SER A 367 -0.95 -23.69 -11.42
C SER A 367 -2.44 -23.34 -11.30
N LEU A 368 -2.90 -23.07 -10.07
CA LEU A 368 -4.26 -22.67 -9.73
C LEU A 368 -4.54 -21.19 -10.03
N ALA A 369 -3.55 -20.30 -9.85
CA ALA A 369 -3.71 -18.86 -10.02
C ALA A 369 -2.57 -18.24 -10.88
N LYS A 370 -2.53 -18.60 -12.16
CA LYS A 370 -1.44 -18.25 -13.10
C LYS A 370 -1.21 -16.76 -13.32
N SER A 371 -2.26 -15.95 -13.19
CA SER A 371 -2.20 -14.50 -13.42
C SER A 371 -1.95 -13.69 -12.16
N ASN A 372 -1.73 -14.33 -11.00
CA ASN A 372 -1.59 -13.64 -9.72
C ASN A 372 -0.12 -13.34 -9.40
N SER A 373 0.21 -12.06 -9.22
CA SER A 373 1.56 -11.56 -8.94
C SER A 373 2.07 -11.99 -7.57
N TYR A 374 1.23 -12.05 -6.54
CA TYR A 374 1.61 -12.48 -5.19
C TYR A 374 1.93 -13.97 -5.10
N ILE A 375 1.19 -14.80 -5.85
CA ILE A 375 1.45 -16.24 -5.95
C ILE A 375 2.78 -16.48 -6.66
N THR A 376 3.01 -15.80 -7.78
CA THR A 376 4.27 -15.89 -8.53
C THR A 376 5.46 -15.38 -7.71
N ASP A 377 5.29 -14.27 -6.98
CA ASP A 377 6.31 -13.74 -6.05
C ASP A 377 6.71 -14.78 -5.00
N THR A 378 5.74 -15.56 -4.50
CA THR A 378 6.00 -16.58 -3.48
C THR A 378 7.01 -17.62 -3.94
N ILE A 379 6.99 -18.04 -5.22
CA ILE A 379 8.01 -18.95 -5.75
C ILE A 379 9.38 -18.30 -5.70
N GLY A 380 9.49 -17.03 -6.13
CA GLY A 380 10.71 -16.25 -6.02
C GLY A 380 11.21 -16.14 -4.57
N GLN A 381 10.31 -15.92 -3.62
CA GLN A 381 10.64 -15.90 -2.18
C GLN A 381 11.17 -17.26 -1.70
N VAL A 382 10.59 -18.39 -2.12
CA VAL A 382 11.06 -19.74 -1.75
C VAL A 382 12.49 -19.97 -2.22
N TYR A 383 12.81 -19.68 -3.48
CA TYR A 383 14.18 -19.79 -4.00
C TYR A 383 15.15 -18.83 -3.31
N LYS A 384 14.72 -17.59 -3.01
CA LYS A 384 15.51 -16.63 -2.25
C LYS A 384 15.78 -17.11 -0.83
N CYS A 385 14.79 -17.67 -0.15
CA CYS A 385 14.92 -18.22 1.20
C CYS A 385 15.89 -19.41 1.22
N GLU A 386 15.80 -20.32 0.26
CA GLU A 386 16.75 -21.43 0.09
C GLU A 386 18.17 -20.91 -0.15
N LEU A 387 18.34 -19.96 -1.09
CA LEU A 387 19.63 -19.31 -1.34
C LEU A 387 20.26 -18.75 -0.06
N LYS A 388 19.50 -17.97 0.72
CA LYS A 388 20.00 -17.32 1.93
C LYS A 388 20.31 -18.31 3.05
N GLN A 389 19.50 -19.36 3.20
CA GLN A 389 19.67 -20.34 4.28
C GLN A 389 20.75 -21.37 3.97
N THR A 390 20.86 -21.84 2.73
CA THR A 390 21.89 -22.79 2.31
C THR A 390 23.26 -22.13 2.24
N TYR A 391 23.31 -20.87 1.79
CA TYR A 391 24.56 -20.11 1.61
C TYR A 391 24.62 -18.92 2.56
N ASP A 392 24.50 -19.17 3.87
CA ASP A 392 24.56 -18.13 4.90
C ASP A 392 25.91 -17.40 4.86
N LEU A 393 25.85 -16.07 4.65
CA LEU A 393 27.06 -15.24 4.46
C LEU A 393 28.00 -15.30 5.66
N ARG A 394 27.48 -15.33 6.89
CA ARG A 394 28.31 -15.34 8.11
C ARG A 394 29.04 -16.67 8.26
N ALA A 395 28.34 -17.78 8.02
CA ALA A 395 28.94 -19.11 8.05
C ALA A 395 30.06 -19.25 7.01
N ILE A 396 29.88 -18.70 5.80
CA ILE A 396 30.89 -18.72 4.75
C ILE A 396 32.07 -17.81 5.09
N GLU A 397 31.82 -16.60 5.60
CA GLU A 397 32.86 -15.67 6.03
C GLU A 397 33.75 -16.28 7.13
N ASN A 398 33.15 -16.98 8.11
CA ASN A 398 33.88 -17.71 9.16
C ASN A 398 34.73 -18.86 8.61
N ARG A 399 34.31 -19.50 7.51
CA ARG A 399 35.11 -20.52 6.80
C ARG A 399 36.24 -19.90 5.99
N GLY A 400 36.20 -18.59 5.72
CA GLY A 400 37.22 -17.82 5.04
C GLY A 400 37.15 -17.87 3.50
N PHE A 401 36.35 -18.74 2.88
CA PHE A 401 36.16 -18.74 1.42
C PHE A 401 34.88 -19.47 0.97
N LEU A 402 34.33 -19.03 -0.17
CA LEU A 402 33.25 -19.70 -0.90
C LEU A 402 33.82 -20.69 -1.95
N LEU A 403 33.34 -21.93 -1.93
CA LEU A 403 33.69 -22.95 -2.92
C LEU A 403 33.06 -22.65 -4.30
N PRO A 404 33.74 -22.92 -5.42
CA PRO A 404 33.18 -22.73 -6.76
C PRO A 404 31.88 -23.52 -7.00
N SER A 405 31.80 -24.76 -6.52
CA SER A 405 30.60 -25.60 -6.63
C SER A 405 29.40 -25.01 -5.89
N ASP A 406 29.64 -24.44 -4.71
CA ASP A 406 28.63 -23.75 -3.90
C ASP A 406 28.20 -22.44 -4.56
N LEU A 407 29.14 -21.67 -5.11
CA LEU A 407 28.84 -20.49 -5.91
C LEU A 407 27.95 -20.83 -7.11
N ASN A 408 28.24 -21.91 -7.84
CA ASN A 408 27.44 -22.31 -9.00
C ASN A 408 25.99 -22.63 -8.61
N LYS A 409 25.79 -23.40 -7.54
CA LYS A 409 24.46 -23.72 -7.02
C LYS A 409 23.73 -22.46 -6.51
N ALA A 410 24.43 -21.57 -5.81
CA ALA A 410 23.88 -20.30 -5.37
C ALA A 410 23.40 -19.44 -6.55
N LEU A 411 24.19 -19.37 -7.63
CA LEU A 411 23.81 -18.67 -8.86
C LEU A 411 22.59 -19.30 -9.56
N GLN A 412 22.48 -20.63 -9.56
CA GLN A 412 21.29 -21.31 -10.10
C GLN A 412 20.02 -20.97 -9.33
N LEU A 413 20.08 -20.96 -7.99
CA LEU A 413 18.96 -20.54 -7.14
C LEU A 413 18.61 -19.06 -7.36
N ALA A 414 19.62 -18.19 -7.42
CA ALA A 414 19.43 -16.77 -7.67
C ALA A 414 18.78 -16.50 -9.03
N LYS A 415 19.25 -17.16 -10.09
CA LYS A 415 18.66 -17.06 -11.43
C LYS A 415 17.18 -17.43 -11.42
N ARG A 416 16.83 -18.55 -10.79
CA ARG A 416 15.43 -18.98 -10.64
C ARG A 416 14.60 -17.96 -9.87
N ALA A 417 15.09 -17.48 -8.73
CA ALA A 417 14.40 -16.47 -7.93
C ALA A 417 14.14 -15.19 -8.75
N SER A 418 15.17 -14.66 -9.41
CA SER A 418 15.10 -13.45 -10.24
C SER A 418 14.18 -13.60 -11.45
N ASP A 419 14.08 -14.78 -12.06
CA ASP A 419 13.14 -15.02 -13.17
C ASP A 419 11.68 -14.97 -12.68
N PHE A 420 11.37 -15.60 -11.55
CA PHE A 420 10.03 -15.52 -10.95
C PHE A 420 9.68 -14.13 -10.43
N PHE A 421 10.64 -13.39 -9.86
CA PHE A 421 10.41 -12.01 -9.48
C PHE A 421 10.11 -11.12 -10.69
N LYS A 422 10.85 -11.29 -11.79
CA LYS A 422 10.57 -10.57 -13.04
C LYS A 422 9.17 -10.91 -13.59
N GLU A 423 8.77 -12.17 -13.55
CA GLU A 423 7.42 -12.58 -13.95
C GLU A 423 6.33 -11.94 -13.06
N ALA A 424 6.53 -11.93 -11.74
CA ALA A 424 5.63 -11.27 -10.79
C ALA A 424 5.51 -9.76 -11.06
N GLN A 425 6.61 -9.09 -11.40
CA GLN A 425 6.62 -7.66 -11.77
C GLN A 425 5.78 -7.38 -13.02
N GLU A 426 5.83 -8.24 -14.04
CA GLU A 426 5.03 -8.08 -15.26
C GLU A 426 3.54 -8.39 -15.04
N LEU A 427 3.23 -9.35 -14.18
CA LEU A 427 1.84 -9.62 -13.76
C LEU A 427 1.26 -8.45 -12.97
N ALA A 428 2.02 -7.87 -12.03
CA ALA A 428 1.56 -6.74 -11.21
C ALA A 428 1.16 -5.50 -12.02
N LYS A 429 1.75 -5.30 -13.23
CA LYS A 429 1.38 -4.23 -14.16
C LYS A 429 0.02 -4.44 -14.82
N LYS A 430 -0.49 -5.67 -14.87
CA LYS A 430 -1.76 -6.07 -15.52
C LYS A 430 -2.91 -6.21 -14.53
N GLU A 431 -2.63 -6.24 -13.22
CA GLU A 431 -3.64 -6.39 -12.17
C GLU A 431 -4.31 -5.06 -11.81
N ASP A 432 -5.62 -5.09 -11.58
CA ASP A 432 -6.42 -3.92 -11.20
C ASP A 432 -6.35 -3.61 -9.68
N ASP A 433 -6.02 -4.61 -8.83
CA ASP A 433 -5.91 -4.52 -7.36
C ASP A 433 -4.67 -3.73 -6.88
N VAL A 434 -4.32 -3.72 -5.60
CA VAL A 434 -3.12 -3.03 -5.06
C VAL A 434 -1.85 -3.41 -5.82
N PHE A 435 -1.01 -2.43 -6.18
CA PHE A 435 0.21 -2.71 -6.95
C PHE A 435 1.23 -3.46 -6.08
N ASN A 436 1.54 -4.69 -6.46
CA ASN A 436 2.50 -5.52 -5.76
C ASN A 436 3.95 -5.10 -6.06
N THR A 437 4.61 -4.44 -5.11
CA THR A 437 6.03 -4.05 -5.22
C THR A 437 7.00 -5.14 -4.76
N ALA A 438 6.53 -6.27 -4.21
CA ALA A 438 7.37 -7.27 -3.56
C ALA A 438 8.40 -7.89 -4.54
N GLY A 439 7.99 -8.14 -5.78
CA GLY A 439 8.89 -8.71 -6.80
C GLY A 439 10.07 -7.80 -7.14
N PHE A 440 9.92 -6.47 -7.07
CA PHE A 440 11.03 -5.53 -7.28
C PHE A 440 12.02 -5.58 -6.12
N PHE A 441 11.54 -5.61 -4.87
CA PHE A 441 12.40 -5.78 -3.69
C PHE A 441 13.09 -7.15 -3.69
N GLY A 442 12.38 -8.21 -4.06
CA GLY A 442 12.90 -9.57 -4.16
C GLY A 442 14.09 -9.67 -5.11
N ASP A 443 13.98 -9.10 -6.30
CA ASP A 443 15.04 -9.13 -7.31
C ASP A 443 16.28 -8.33 -6.86
N VAL A 444 16.08 -7.13 -6.31
CA VAL A 444 17.17 -6.31 -5.75
C VAL A 444 17.86 -7.01 -4.57
N GLU A 445 17.10 -7.68 -3.71
CA GLU A 445 17.65 -8.46 -2.60
C GLU A 445 18.49 -9.65 -3.07
N VAL A 446 18.05 -10.38 -4.09
CA VAL A 446 18.81 -11.49 -4.68
C VAL A 446 20.10 -10.98 -5.31
N ALA A 447 20.02 -9.90 -6.08
CA ALA A 447 21.19 -9.30 -6.71
C ALA A 447 22.22 -8.82 -5.66
N SER A 448 21.75 -8.11 -4.64
CA SER A 448 22.56 -7.71 -3.48
C SER A 448 23.21 -8.91 -2.79
N TYR A 449 22.48 -10.01 -2.61
CA TYR A 449 23.02 -11.22 -1.98
C TYR A 449 24.14 -11.85 -2.82
N ILE A 450 23.98 -11.92 -4.14
CA ILE A 450 25.02 -12.41 -5.06
C ILE A 450 26.27 -11.53 -5.02
N LEU A 451 26.11 -10.21 -4.96
CA LEU A 451 27.24 -9.27 -4.84
C LEU A 451 28.05 -9.53 -3.56
N HIS A 452 27.38 -9.81 -2.43
CA HIS A 452 28.07 -10.19 -1.19
C HIS A 452 28.71 -11.58 -1.27
N LEU A 453 28.09 -12.56 -1.93
CA LEU A 453 28.72 -13.87 -2.15
C LEU A 453 30.00 -13.75 -2.97
N PHE A 454 30.03 -12.83 -3.94
CA PHE A 454 31.23 -12.58 -4.74
C PHE A 454 32.38 -12.08 -3.86
N ASP A 455 32.11 -11.20 -2.91
CA ASP A 455 33.11 -10.70 -1.95
C ASP A 455 33.75 -11.80 -1.09
N LEU A 456 33.12 -12.98 -1.00
CA LEU A 456 33.61 -14.15 -0.27
C LEU A 456 34.35 -15.16 -1.18
N THR A 457 34.49 -14.86 -2.48
CA THR A 457 35.29 -15.67 -3.40
C THR A 457 36.75 -15.23 -3.36
N LYS A 458 37.68 -16.17 -3.58
CA LYS A 458 39.12 -15.84 -3.68
C LYS A 458 39.46 -14.87 -4.82
N LEU A 459 38.62 -14.81 -5.86
CA LEU A 459 38.84 -13.95 -7.04
C LEU A 459 38.44 -12.49 -6.76
N PHE A 460 37.39 -12.28 -5.97
CA PHE A 460 36.81 -10.96 -5.71
C PHE A 460 36.87 -10.58 -4.22
N ASP A 461 37.81 -11.14 -3.46
CA ASP A 461 37.95 -10.90 -2.02
C ASP A 461 37.99 -9.41 -1.71
N LYS A 462 37.01 -8.97 -0.89
CA LYS A 462 36.82 -7.56 -0.49
C LYS A 462 38.00 -6.97 0.28
N ASN A 463 38.91 -7.78 0.83
CA ASN A 463 40.06 -7.30 1.58
C ASN A 463 41.16 -6.72 0.68
N TYR A 464 41.14 -7.03 -0.62
CA TYR A 464 42.14 -6.58 -1.58
C TYR A 464 41.54 -5.61 -2.60
N GLU A 465 42.08 -4.39 -2.67
CA GLU A 465 41.54 -3.33 -3.53
C GLU A 465 41.57 -3.69 -5.03
N ILE A 466 42.60 -4.43 -5.46
CA ILE A 466 42.69 -4.92 -6.85
C ILE A 466 41.57 -5.90 -7.19
N ASN A 467 41.13 -6.72 -6.23
CA ASN A 467 40.06 -7.69 -6.42
C ASN A 467 38.70 -6.99 -6.53
N LYS A 468 38.47 -5.93 -5.73
CA LYS A 468 37.28 -5.08 -5.87
C LYS A 468 37.22 -4.44 -7.26
N LYS A 469 38.33 -3.84 -7.72
CA LYS A 469 38.43 -3.26 -9.07
C LYS A 469 38.17 -4.30 -10.16
N THR A 470 38.69 -5.51 -9.99
CA THR A 470 38.47 -6.64 -10.90
C THR A 470 36.99 -7.06 -10.93
N LYS A 471 36.33 -7.15 -9.77
CA LYS A 471 34.89 -7.42 -9.65
C LYS A 471 34.06 -6.39 -10.41
N VAL A 472 34.29 -5.10 -10.15
CA VAL A 472 33.58 -4.00 -10.81
C VAL A 472 33.82 -4.03 -12.33
N ALA A 473 35.05 -4.27 -12.76
CA ALA A 473 35.40 -4.33 -14.18
C ALA A 473 34.71 -5.51 -14.89
N TYR A 474 34.70 -6.69 -14.26
CA TYR A 474 34.03 -7.88 -14.78
C TYR A 474 32.52 -7.69 -14.88
N LEU A 475 31.88 -7.23 -13.80
CA LEU A 475 30.43 -6.99 -13.76
C LEU A 475 29.96 -5.92 -14.76
N ASN A 476 30.84 -4.98 -15.12
CA ASN A 476 30.58 -3.99 -16.17
C ASN A 476 31.02 -4.45 -17.57
N GLY A 477 31.43 -5.71 -17.75
CA GLY A 477 31.83 -6.27 -19.05
C GLY A 477 33.12 -5.66 -19.62
N ARG A 478 33.97 -5.05 -18.78
CA ARG A 478 35.22 -4.40 -19.21
C ARG A 478 36.41 -5.37 -19.26
N ILE A 479 36.29 -6.53 -18.63
CA ILE A 479 37.33 -7.56 -18.60
C ILE A 479 36.68 -8.89 -18.99
N ASP A 480 37.34 -9.60 -19.89
CA ASP A 480 37.06 -11.00 -20.19
C ASP A 480 37.96 -11.89 -19.32
N LEU A 481 37.34 -12.73 -18.48
CA LEU A 481 38.04 -13.64 -17.58
C LEU A 481 38.68 -14.83 -18.30
N SER A 482 38.42 -15.03 -19.61
CA SER A 482 39.05 -16.06 -20.45
C SER A 482 40.58 -16.02 -20.47
N ARG A 483 41.17 -14.87 -20.10
CA ARG A 483 42.62 -14.63 -20.07
C ARG A 483 43.28 -14.95 -18.72
N ILE A 484 42.49 -15.32 -17.70
CA ILE A 484 43.00 -15.70 -16.38
C ILE A 484 43.23 -17.22 -16.38
N PRO A 485 44.42 -17.73 -15.99
CA PRO A 485 44.69 -19.17 -15.93
C PRO A 485 43.62 -19.89 -15.11
N THR A 486 43.10 -21.00 -15.65
CA THR A 486 41.85 -21.65 -15.26
C THR A 486 41.77 -21.94 -13.76
N ARG A 487 41.08 -21.06 -13.02
CA ARG A 487 40.63 -21.29 -11.64
C ARG A 487 39.18 -21.77 -11.72
N ALA A 488 38.80 -22.81 -11.00
CA ALA A 488 37.43 -23.36 -11.01
C ALA A 488 36.32 -22.30 -10.79
N THR A 489 36.61 -21.20 -10.09
CA THR A 489 35.69 -20.05 -9.97
C THR A 489 35.42 -19.35 -11.31
N VAL A 490 36.41 -19.21 -12.19
CA VAL A 490 36.26 -18.56 -13.50
C VAL A 490 35.32 -19.36 -14.39
N GLU A 491 35.43 -20.69 -14.39
CA GLU A 491 34.54 -21.58 -15.14
C GLU A 491 33.07 -21.41 -14.71
N VAL A 492 32.82 -21.33 -13.40
CA VAL A 492 31.48 -21.06 -12.85
C VAL A 492 30.94 -19.71 -13.31
N LEU A 493 31.79 -18.68 -13.34
CA LEU A 493 31.40 -17.34 -13.78
C LEU A 493 31.07 -17.32 -15.29
N GLN A 494 31.86 -18.02 -16.12
CA GLN A 494 31.63 -18.15 -17.56
C GLN A 494 30.32 -18.91 -17.85
N ASN A 495 30.07 -20.02 -17.14
CA ASN A 495 28.83 -20.79 -17.29
C ASN A 495 27.56 -20.00 -16.91
N ASN A 496 27.71 -18.93 -16.13
CA ASN A 496 26.62 -18.06 -15.69
C ASN A 496 26.70 -16.64 -16.27
N GLU A 497 27.54 -16.40 -17.28
CA GLU A 497 27.90 -15.08 -17.78
C GLU A 497 26.69 -14.22 -18.16
N TRP A 498 25.71 -14.82 -18.86
CA TRP A 498 24.49 -14.11 -19.27
C TRP A 498 23.75 -13.49 -18.09
N TYR A 499 23.56 -14.27 -17.01
CA TYR A 499 22.84 -13.80 -15.82
C TYR A 499 23.63 -12.68 -15.11
N LEU A 500 24.95 -12.82 -15.05
CA LEU A 500 25.83 -11.86 -14.38
C LEU A 500 25.95 -10.53 -15.15
N ARG A 501 25.96 -10.57 -16.49
CA ARG A 501 25.92 -9.36 -17.32
C ARG A 501 24.60 -8.60 -17.18
N GLU A 502 23.48 -9.32 -17.04
CA GLU A 502 22.15 -8.71 -16.81
C GLU A 502 21.95 -8.21 -15.37
N LEU A 503 22.78 -8.62 -14.40
CA LEU A 503 22.62 -8.31 -12.98
C LEU A 503 22.52 -6.80 -12.72
N LYS A 504 23.41 -6.01 -13.34
CA LYS A 504 23.41 -4.54 -13.25
C LYS A 504 22.08 -3.97 -13.75
N ASN A 505 21.67 -4.39 -14.94
CA ASN A 505 20.48 -3.86 -15.61
C ASN A 505 19.21 -4.21 -14.83
N ARG A 506 19.06 -5.46 -14.38
CA ARG A 506 17.92 -5.92 -13.56
C ARG A 506 17.80 -5.15 -12.24
N MET A 507 18.91 -5.03 -11.52
CA MET A 507 18.94 -4.29 -10.25
C MET A 507 18.59 -2.82 -10.48
N LYS A 508 19.14 -2.20 -11.54
CA LYS A 508 18.84 -0.82 -11.91
C LYS A 508 17.37 -0.61 -12.24
N ILE A 509 16.78 -1.42 -13.12
CA ILE A 509 15.36 -1.33 -13.50
C ILE A 509 14.46 -1.42 -12.26
N SER A 510 14.76 -2.37 -11.36
CA SER A 510 13.97 -2.57 -10.16
C SER A 510 14.09 -1.41 -9.17
N LEU A 511 15.30 -0.89 -8.96
CA LEU A 511 15.53 0.29 -8.11
C LEU A 511 14.87 1.53 -8.68
N GLU A 512 15.01 1.79 -9.97
CA GLU A 512 14.39 2.94 -10.64
C GLU A 512 12.87 2.89 -10.56
N PHE A 513 12.28 1.70 -10.73
CA PHE A 513 10.84 1.52 -10.55
C PHE A 513 10.40 1.87 -9.12
N LEU A 514 11.10 1.34 -8.13
CA LEU A 514 10.81 1.62 -6.71
C LEU A 514 10.98 3.12 -6.40
N GLU A 515 12.01 3.77 -6.95
CA GLU A 515 12.21 5.22 -6.79
C GLU A 515 11.06 6.02 -7.43
N ASP A 516 10.69 5.72 -8.67
CA ASP A 516 9.53 6.32 -9.33
C ASP A 516 8.29 6.14 -8.46
N TYR A 517 8.01 4.91 -8.00
CA TYR A 517 6.88 4.61 -7.14
C TYR A 517 6.90 5.45 -5.85
N PHE A 518 8.00 5.51 -5.10
CA PHE A 518 8.02 6.13 -3.77
C PHE A 518 8.36 7.64 -3.74
N TRP A 519 8.92 8.23 -4.80
CA TRP A 519 9.26 9.66 -4.87
C TRP A 519 8.41 10.47 -5.86
N LEU A 520 7.98 9.91 -7.00
CA LEU A 520 7.05 10.62 -7.90
C LEU A 520 5.62 10.54 -7.44
N PHE A 521 5.24 9.45 -6.78
CA PHE A 521 3.88 9.22 -6.33
C PHE A 521 3.78 9.27 -4.81
N LYS A 522 2.69 9.86 -4.35
CA LYS A 522 2.22 9.76 -2.97
C LYS A 522 1.01 8.82 -2.92
N ALA A 523 0.86 8.11 -1.80
CA ALA A 523 -0.41 7.46 -1.52
C ALA A 523 -1.52 8.53 -1.55
N ARG A 524 -2.69 8.17 -2.10
CA ARG A 524 -3.85 9.07 -2.12
C ARG A 524 -4.31 9.45 -0.70
N TYR A 525 -3.94 8.62 0.28
CA TYR A 525 -4.28 8.75 1.70
C TYR A 525 -3.02 8.61 2.55
N SER A 526 -2.98 9.30 3.66
CA SER A 526 -1.76 9.74 4.32
C SER A 526 -1.25 8.88 5.48
N GLU A 527 -2.03 7.89 5.91
CA GLU A 527 -1.73 7.06 7.08
C GLU A 527 -0.44 6.22 6.93
N LYS A 528 0.14 6.14 5.72
CA LYS A 528 1.33 5.31 5.42
C LYS A 528 2.67 6.06 5.42
N GLU A 529 2.74 7.35 5.77
CA GLU A 529 3.97 8.15 5.62
C GLU A 529 5.19 7.59 6.37
N LYS A 530 5.02 7.14 7.63
CA LYS A 530 6.11 6.52 8.42
C LYS A 530 6.60 5.22 7.79
N THR A 531 5.70 4.37 7.32
CA THR A 531 6.03 3.11 6.64
C THR A 531 6.74 3.37 5.32
N GLU A 532 6.23 4.30 4.50
CA GLU A 532 6.88 4.71 3.26
C GLU A 532 8.29 5.27 3.52
N ASN A 533 8.49 6.04 4.59
CA ASN A 533 9.81 6.54 4.95
C ASN A 533 10.78 5.40 5.26
N ARG A 534 10.36 4.36 6.02
CA ARG A 534 11.21 3.18 6.25
C ARG A 534 11.57 2.47 4.94
N VAL A 535 10.60 2.32 4.04
CA VAL A 535 10.81 1.72 2.72
C VAL A 535 11.79 2.54 1.88
N ARG A 536 11.68 3.88 1.89
CA ARG A 536 12.63 4.79 1.23
C ARG A 536 14.06 4.54 1.74
N HIS A 537 14.28 4.43 3.04
CA HIS A 537 15.61 4.12 3.60
C HIS A 537 16.16 2.77 3.10
N THR A 538 15.30 1.75 3.01
CA THR A 538 15.68 0.45 2.44
C THR A 538 16.11 0.55 0.98
N ILE A 539 15.38 1.31 0.15
CA ILE A 539 15.74 1.56 -1.25
C ILE A 539 17.10 2.27 -1.35
N LEU A 540 17.33 3.30 -0.52
CA LEU A 540 18.61 4.02 -0.48
C LEU A 540 19.78 3.09 -0.15
N ARG A 541 19.59 2.19 0.81
CA ARG A 541 20.61 1.19 1.18
C ARG A 541 20.95 0.28 0.00
N TYR A 542 19.95 -0.21 -0.72
CA TYR A 542 20.19 -1.06 -1.89
C TYR A 542 20.85 -0.30 -3.04
N TYR A 543 20.50 0.97 -3.23
CA TYR A 543 21.15 1.78 -4.24
C TYR A 543 22.61 2.07 -3.88
N SER A 544 22.93 2.30 -2.61
CA SER A 544 24.34 2.39 -2.17
C SER A 544 25.13 1.13 -2.54
N GLN A 545 24.55 -0.06 -2.31
CA GLN A 545 25.18 -1.33 -2.71
C GLN A 545 25.34 -1.45 -4.24
N TYR A 546 24.34 -0.98 -4.99
CA TYR A 546 24.42 -0.88 -6.46
C TYR A 546 25.58 0.02 -6.90
N THR A 547 25.70 1.21 -6.33
CA THR A 547 26.77 2.15 -6.70
C THR A 547 28.15 1.60 -6.34
N ASP A 548 28.27 0.97 -5.18
CA ASP A 548 29.53 0.35 -4.74
C ASP A 548 29.96 -0.78 -5.69
N ALA A 549 28.99 -1.56 -6.18
CA ALA A 549 29.25 -2.70 -7.06
C ALA A 549 29.47 -2.33 -8.53
N PHE A 550 28.82 -1.28 -9.04
CA PHE A 550 28.79 -0.99 -10.49
C PHE A 550 29.32 0.38 -10.89
N CYS A 551 29.31 1.37 -9.98
CA CYS A 551 29.66 2.76 -10.28
C CYS A 551 30.99 3.20 -9.66
N SER A 552 31.52 2.47 -8.68
CA SER A 552 32.83 2.72 -8.08
C SER A 552 33.91 2.89 -9.14
N ASN A 553 34.59 4.03 -9.10
CA ASN A 553 35.65 4.35 -10.05
C ASN A 553 36.82 3.37 -9.85
N ILE A 554 37.11 2.56 -10.89
CA ILE A 554 38.38 1.84 -11.02
C ILE A 554 39.58 2.83 -10.99
N LEU A 555 39.29 4.13 -11.17
CA LEU A 555 40.23 5.22 -11.41
C LEU A 555 40.74 5.96 -10.16
N ASP A 556 40.35 5.58 -8.93
CA ASP A 556 40.90 6.18 -7.69
C ASP A 556 42.27 5.57 -7.31
N GLY A 557 43.16 5.38 -8.28
CA GLY A 557 44.59 5.21 -8.05
C GLY A 557 45.33 6.31 -8.80
N ASP A 558 46.44 6.81 -8.26
CA ASP A 558 47.26 7.96 -8.68
C ASP A 558 47.61 8.13 -10.19
N ASN A 559 47.18 7.24 -11.06
CA ASN A 559 47.31 7.37 -12.50
C ASN A 559 46.14 8.17 -13.10
N LYS A 560 46.27 9.50 -13.07
CA LYS A 560 45.46 10.49 -13.84
C LYS A 560 45.45 10.26 -15.38
N VAL A 561 46.09 9.20 -15.87
CA VAL A 561 46.45 9.02 -17.28
C VAL A 561 45.31 8.45 -18.14
N ASP A 562 44.32 7.75 -17.55
CA ASP A 562 43.24 7.13 -18.34
C ASP A 562 41.88 7.84 -18.28
N ALA A 563 41.62 8.72 -17.30
CA ALA A 563 40.43 9.59 -17.32
C ALA A 563 40.43 10.54 -18.52
N ALA A 564 41.63 10.91 -19.00
CA ALA A 564 41.83 11.71 -20.21
C ALA A 564 41.50 10.97 -21.52
N LYS A 565 41.49 9.62 -21.52
CA LYS A 565 41.24 8.82 -22.74
C LYS A 565 39.76 8.50 -22.99
N CYS A 566 38.90 8.51 -21.97
CA CYS A 566 37.45 8.24 -22.10
C CYS A 566 36.59 9.03 -21.08
N PRO A 567 36.62 10.38 -21.09
CA PRO A 567 35.96 11.24 -20.11
C PRO A 567 34.43 11.06 -20.03
N ARG A 568 33.76 10.61 -21.10
CA ARG A 568 32.31 10.37 -21.10
C ARG A 568 31.85 9.20 -20.25
N LEU A 569 32.63 8.11 -20.23
CA LEU A 569 32.28 6.90 -19.49
C LEU A 569 32.45 7.11 -17.98
N SER A 570 33.48 7.88 -17.57
CA SER A 570 33.65 8.29 -16.17
C SER A 570 32.58 9.28 -15.74
N ALA A 571 32.27 10.30 -16.56
CA ALA A 571 31.22 11.28 -16.25
C ALA A 571 29.84 10.63 -16.09
N ARG A 572 29.45 9.69 -16.97
CA ARG A 572 28.18 8.97 -16.86
C ARG A 572 28.11 8.08 -15.61
N SER A 573 29.20 7.38 -15.29
CA SER A 573 29.29 6.54 -14.08
C SER A 573 29.19 7.38 -12.81
N GLU A 574 29.82 8.56 -12.78
CA GLU A 574 29.77 9.47 -11.64
C GLU A 574 28.38 10.12 -11.48
N ILE A 575 27.74 10.52 -12.58
CA ILE A 575 26.35 10.99 -12.56
C ILE A 575 25.44 9.90 -12.00
N GLU A 576 25.57 8.66 -12.47
CA GLU A 576 24.79 7.51 -12.00
C GLU A 576 25.04 7.21 -10.52
N ALA A 577 26.30 7.25 -10.06
CA ALA A 577 26.68 7.08 -8.66
C ALA A 577 26.01 8.11 -7.74
N LYS A 578 25.81 9.32 -8.25
CA LYS A 578 25.14 10.42 -7.55
C LYS A 578 23.64 10.49 -7.83
N HIS A 579 23.04 9.46 -8.46
CA HIS A 579 21.63 9.43 -8.86
C HIS A 579 21.21 10.57 -9.81
N GLY A 580 22.16 11.23 -10.47
CA GLY A 580 21.89 12.36 -11.37
C GLY A 580 21.43 11.93 -12.76
N ASP A 581 21.42 10.63 -13.09
CA ASP A 581 21.09 10.08 -14.41
C ASP A 581 19.59 9.88 -14.63
N ARG A 582 18.78 10.21 -13.62
CA ARG A 582 17.32 10.12 -13.61
C ARG A 582 16.66 11.36 -13.02
N PHE A 583 15.46 11.64 -13.50
CA PHE A 583 14.62 12.73 -13.01
C PHE A 583 14.29 12.54 -11.52
N THR A 584 13.96 11.31 -11.11
CA THR A 584 13.62 10.96 -9.73
C THR A 584 14.80 11.07 -8.77
N GLY A 585 15.97 10.61 -9.18
CA GLY A 585 17.20 10.81 -8.42
C GLY A 585 17.51 12.29 -8.18
N LEU A 586 17.24 13.17 -9.15
CA LEU A 586 17.37 14.61 -8.98
C LEU A 586 16.31 15.21 -8.04
N ILE A 587 15.04 14.78 -8.09
CA ILE A 587 13.98 15.23 -7.15
C ILE A 587 14.42 14.99 -5.70
N ARG A 588 15.11 13.89 -5.42
CA ARG A 588 15.54 13.52 -4.05
C ARG A 588 16.39 14.60 -3.39
N TYR A 589 17.17 15.35 -4.16
CA TYR A 589 17.99 16.44 -3.64
C TYR A 589 17.17 17.63 -3.10
N LEU A 590 15.87 17.71 -3.37
CA LEU A 590 15.00 18.73 -2.78
C LEU A 590 14.77 18.50 -1.27
N SER A 591 14.77 17.25 -0.82
CA SER A 591 14.69 16.90 0.60
C SER A 591 16.05 17.05 1.27
N PRO A 592 16.20 17.58 2.50
CA PRO A 592 17.50 17.85 3.12
C PRO A 592 18.42 16.62 3.19
N GLN A 593 19.68 16.77 2.76
CA GLN A 593 20.74 15.76 2.84
C GLN A 593 22.09 16.45 3.03
N ASN A 594 23.14 15.68 3.37
CA ASN A 594 24.50 16.20 3.47
C ASN A 594 25.10 16.44 2.06
N ASN A 595 25.91 17.49 1.89
CA ASN A 595 26.68 17.77 0.67
C ASN A 595 25.87 17.87 -0.64
N GLN A 596 24.60 18.27 -0.58
CA GLN A 596 23.70 18.36 -1.75
C GLN A 596 24.21 19.30 -2.83
N MET A 597 24.58 20.52 -2.43
CA MET A 597 25.09 21.55 -3.33
C MET A 597 26.30 21.02 -4.11
N LYS A 598 27.33 20.53 -3.41
CA LYS A 598 28.54 19.97 -4.04
C LYS A 598 28.24 18.82 -5.00
N SER A 599 27.30 17.94 -4.62
CA SER A 599 26.91 16.81 -5.46
C SER A 599 26.20 17.24 -6.74
N LEU A 600 25.26 18.19 -6.64
CA LEU A 600 24.55 18.76 -7.79
C LEU A 600 25.48 19.56 -8.70
N GLU A 601 26.41 20.34 -8.14
CA GLU A 601 27.44 21.07 -8.91
C GLU A 601 28.33 20.11 -9.71
N CYS A 602 28.70 18.98 -9.11
CA CYS A 602 29.44 17.91 -9.79
C CYS A 602 28.60 17.27 -10.92
N ILE A 603 27.33 16.93 -10.66
CA ILE A 603 26.41 16.39 -11.68
C ILE A 603 26.30 17.36 -12.87
N ILE A 604 26.09 18.64 -12.61
CA ILE A 604 26.00 19.69 -13.65
C ILE A 604 27.30 19.75 -14.44
N SER A 605 28.46 19.79 -13.78
CA SER A 605 29.76 19.85 -14.45
C SER A 605 30.00 18.63 -15.36
N ASN A 606 29.60 17.44 -14.91
CA ASN A 606 29.72 16.22 -15.71
C ASN A 606 28.77 16.23 -16.93
N TYR A 607 27.55 16.75 -16.79
CA TYR A 607 26.66 16.94 -17.92
C TYR A 607 27.18 18.01 -18.90
N GLU A 608 27.80 19.10 -18.43
CA GLU A 608 28.44 20.10 -19.30
C GLU A 608 29.52 19.46 -20.16
N ASN A 609 30.38 18.62 -19.57
CA ASN A 609 31.40 17.88 -20.30
C ASN A 609 30.79 16.96 -21.38
N ILE A 610 29.74 16.20 -21.03
CA ILE A 610 29.08 15.29 -21.97
C ILE A 610 28.45 16.06 -23.14
N LEU A 611 27.77 17.18 -22.85
CA LEU A 611 27.08 17.99 -23.86
C LEU A 611 28.06 18.78 -24.74
N ALA A 612 29.20 19.25 -24.20
CA ALA A 612 30.21 20.00 -24.95
C ALA A 612 30.89 19.14 -26.03
N GLU A 613 31.11 17.87 -25.75
CA GLU A 613 31.77 16.98 -26.70
C GLU A 613 30.80 16.40 -27.75
N SER A 614 29.48 16.43 -27.50
CA SER A 614 28.50 15.77 -28.36
C SER A 614 28.18 16.60 -29.61
N ARG A 615 28.87 16.33 -30.72
CA ARG A 615 28.64 17.11 -31.95
C ARG A 615 27.41 16.67 -32.76
N ASN A 616 26.96 15.40 -32.68
CA ASN A 616 25.94 14.84 -33.59
C ASN A 616 24.93 13.84 -32.96
N GLY A 617 24.72 13.85 -31.63
CA GLY A 617 23.83 12.87 -30.96
C GLY A 617 22.50 13.48 -30.47
N ASN A 618 21.39 12.73 -30.62
CA ASN A 618 20.14 13.01 -29.92
C ASN A 618 20.33 12.75 -28.41
N ASN A 619 20.67 13.81 -27.67
CA ASN A 619 20.99 13.79 -26.24
C ASN A 619 19.83 14.31 -25.40
N VAL A 620 18.59 14.03 -25.79
CA VAL A 620 17.39 14.49 -25.07
C VAL A 620 17.45 14.12 -23.59
N LYS A 621 17.90 12.90 -23.25
CA LYS A 621 18.01 12.44 -21.85
C LYS A 621 19.06 13.23 -21.06
N GLU A 622 20.22 13.51 -21.63
CA GLU A 622 21.25 14.31 -20.97
C GLU A 622 20.84 15.79 -20.87
N LYS A 623 20.26 16.36 -21.93
CA LYS A 623 19.75 17.75 -21.93
C LYS A 623 18.66 17.93 -20.87
N GLN A 624 17.67 17.02 -20.78
CA GLN A 624 16.60 17.12 -19.77
C GLN A 624 17.15 17.04 -18.35
N ASN A 625 18.07 16.11 -18.08
CA ASN A 625 18.59 15.91 -16.73
C ASN A 625 19.50 17.06 -16.33
N PHE A 626 20.28 17.61 -17.28
CA PHE A 626 21.06 18.82 -17.07
C PHE A 626 20.18 20.02 -16.69
N ILE A 627 19.10 20.26 -17.46
CA ILE A 627 18.16 21.35 -17.19
C ILE A 627 17.51 21.17 -15.82
N PHE A 628 17.08 19.94 -15.50
CA PHE A 628 16.44 19.67 -14.23
C PHE A 628 17.40 19.76 -13.04
N ALA A 629 18.65 19.31 -13.18
CA ALA A 629 19.69 19.46 -12.15
C ALA A 629 19.95 20.94 -11.82
N ASN A 630 19.95 21.83 -12.83
CA ASN A 630 20.05 23.27 -12.61
C ASN A 630 18.83 23.84 -11.84
N LEU A 631 17.62 23.41 -12.18
CA LEU A 631 16.39 23.80 -11.46
C LEU A 631 16.42 23.36 -10.00
N VAL A 632 16.80 22.10 -9.74
CA VAL A 632 16.91 21.55 -8.39
C VAL A 632 18.01 22.25 -7.61
N LEU A 633 19.18 22.50 -8.20
CA LEU A 633 20.26 23.26 -7.57
C LEU A 633 19.80 24.68 -7.20
N ASN A 634 19.05 25.36 -8.07
CA ASN A 634 18.49 26.67 -7.74
C ASN A 634 17.52 26.62 -6.54
N CYS A 635 16.72 25.55 -6.43
CA CYS A 635 15.80 25.37 -5.30
C CYS A 635 16.54 25.11 -3.97
N VAL A 636 17.68 24.40 -4.03
CA VAL A 636 18.46 24.00 -2.85
C VAL A 636 19.45 25.10 -2.42
N SER A 637 20.15 25.70 -3.39
CA SER A 637 21.19 26.70 -3.19
C SER A 637 21.20 27.72 -4.35
N PRO A 638 20.30 28.73 -4.30
CA PRO A 638 20.18 29.73 -5.38
C PRO A 638 21.42 30.63 -5.54
N THR A 639 22.36 30.59 -4.59
CA THR A 639 23.61 31.36 -4.61
C THR A 639 24.76 30.64 -5.32
N SER A 640 24.57 29.39 -5.76
CA SER A 640 25.61 28.64 -6.48
C SER A 640 25.97 29.31 -7.81
N LYS A 641 27.28 29.51 -8.03
CA LYS A 641 27.82 30.07 -9.27
C LYS A 641 27.78 29.10 -10.45
N ARG A 642 27.44 27.83 -10.21
CA ARG A 642 27.35 26.76 -11.23
C ARG A 642 25.98 26.71 -11.92
N ILE A 643 25.00 27.49 -11.45
CA ILE A 643 23.67 27.54 -12.05
C ILE A 643 23.76 28.23 -13.42
N SER A 644 23.33 27.53 -14.47
CA SER A 644 23.26 28.09 -15.82
C SER A 644 22.21 29.22 -15.90
N PRO A 645 22.44 30.25 -16.73
CA PRO A 645 21.49 31.35 -16.91
C PRO A 645 20.11 30.84 -17.37
N HIS A 646 19.05 31.44 -16.84
CA HIS A 646 17.66 31.07 -17.15
C HIS A 646 17.38 31.06 -18.67
N GLY A 647 17.84 32.08 -19.41
CA GLY A 647 17.64 32.16 -20.86
C GLY A 647 18.28 31.00 -21.64
N LYS A 648 19.46 30.54 -21.21
CA LYS A 648 20.12 29.36 -21.79
C LYS A 648 19.27 28.12 -21.60
N LEU A 649 18.74 27.91 -20.39
CA LEU A 649 17.89 26.75 -20.09
C LEU A 649 16.55 26.80 -20.83
N GLN A 650 15.95 27.97 -21.00
CA GLN A 650 14.73 28.15 -21.80
C GLN A 650 14.95 27.78 -23.27
N LEU A 651 16.04 28.24 -23.88
CA LEU A 651 16.39 27.89 -25.25
C LEU A 651 16.61 26.37 -25.39
N MET A 652 17.38 25.77 -24.48
CA MET A 652 17.62 24.32 -24.49
C MET A 652 16.32 23.50 -24.40
N VAL A 653 15.34 23.94 -23.60
CA VAL A 653 14.03 23.26 -23.54
C VAL A 653 13.21 23.48 -24.80
N LYS A 654 13.19 24.69 -25.37
CA LYS A 654 12.49 24.95 -26.64
C LYS A 654 13.05 24.07 -27.75
N ASP A 655 14.38 24.02 -27.90
CA ASP A 655 15.05 23.19 -28.90
C ASP A 655 14.77 21.70 -28.69
N MET A 656 14.80 21.23 -27.43
CA MET A 656 14.48 19.84 -27.10
C MET A 656 13.04 19.47 -27.44
N VAL A 657 12.07 20.31 -27.11
CA VAL A 657 10.65 20.08 -27.43
C VAL A 657 10.43 20.06 -28.94
N LEU A 658 11.10 20.95 -29.67
CA LEU A 658 11.05 20.96 -31.15
C LEU A 658 11.67 19.68 -31.74
N GLU A 659 12.78 19.21 -31.18
CA GLU A 659 13.48 17.99 -31.60
C GLU A 659 12.64 16.72 -31.40
N ILE A 660 11.93 16.60 -30.27
CA ILE A 660 11.16 15.40 -29.93
C ILE A 660 9.71 15.40 -30.46
N GLY A 661 9.18 16.56 -30.83
CA GLY A 661 7.77 16.71 -31.25
C GLY A 661 6.76 16.52 -30.12
N LEU A 662 5.49 16.30 -30.44
CA LEU A 662 4.39 16.13 -29.45
C LEU A 662 4.04 14.66 -29.15
N GLU A 663 4.59 13.72 -29.92
CA GLU A 663 4.33 12.27 -29.80
C GLU A 663 5.39 11.53 -28.95
N TYR A 664 6.26 12.27 -28.25
CA TYR A 664 7.29 11.66 -27.42
C TYR A 664 6.68 10.92 -26.23
N ARG A 665 7.13 9.68 -26.00
CA ARG A 665 6.53 8.76 -25.01
C ARG A 665 6.80 9.11 -23.54
N PHE A 666 7.66 10.09 -23.26
CA PHE A 666 8.09 10.43 -21.89
C PHE A 666 7.63 11.85 -21.51
N PRO A 667 6.99 12.04 -20.33
CA PRO A 667 6.47 13.34 -19.92
C PRO A 667 7.54 14.34 -19.46
N GLU A 668 8.74 13.88 -19.08
CA GLU A 668 9.76 14.71 -18.43
C GLU A 668 10.18 15.96 -19.25
N PRO A 669 10.44 15.89 -20.57
CA PRO A 669 10.75 17.08 -21.36
C PRO A 669 9.62 18.12 -21.37
N TYR A 670 8.37 17.67 -21.52
CA TYR A 670 7.21 18.55 -21.52
C TYR A 670 6.95 19.16 -20.14
N PHE A 671 7.24 18.41 -19.07
CA PHE A 671 7.20 18.92 -17.70
C PHE A 671 8.22 20.05 -17.48
N LEU A 672 9.44 19.90 -18.01
CA LEU A 672 10.43 20.99 -17.98
C LEU A 672 9.98 22.21 -18.80
N ALA A 673 9.31 21.99 -19.94
CA ALA A 673 8.68 23.06 -20.70
C ALA A 673 7.60 23.78 -19.89
N MET A 674 6.76 23.04 -19.17
CA MET A 674 5.76 23.63 -18.28
C MET A 674 6.38 24.50 -17.18
N LEU A 675 7.49 24.06 -16.58
CA LEU A 675 8.19 24.83 -15.56
C LEU A 675 8.87 26.09 -16.11
N LEU A 676 9.65 25.95 -17.18
CA LEU A 676 10.53 27.04 -17.67
C LEU A 676 9.85 28.00 -18.66
N LEU A 677 8.79 27.56 -19.34
CA LEU A 677 8.07 28.35 -20.33
C LEU A 677 6.70 28.83 -19.81
N TRP A 678 6.44 28.71 -18.51
CA TRP A 678 5.17 29.15 -17.93
C TRP A 678 4.89 30.64 -18.25
N PRO A 679 3.66 31.00 -18.67
CA PRO A 679 3.39 32.32 -19.25
C PRO A 679 3.66 33.46 -18.26
N LYS A 680 4.14 34.57 -18.79
CA LYS A 680 4.30 35.87 -18.13
C LYS A 680 3.41 36.89 -18.83
N ALA A 681 3.16 38.04 -18.20
CA ALA A 681 2.31 39.09 -18.78
C ALA A 681 2.76 39.56 -20.18
N ASP A 682 4.05 39.45 -20.49
CA ASP A 682 4.70 39.81 -21.76
C ASP A 682 4.87 38.61 -22.73
N SER A 683 4.31 37.44 -22.42
CA SER A 683 4.45 36.26 -23.29
C SER A 683 3.68 36.43 -24.59
N ASN A 684 4.28 36.02 -25.71
CA ASN A 684 3.62 36.06 -27.01
C ASN A 684 2.63 34.89 -27.19
N ARG A 685 1.64 35.09 -28.06
CA ARG A 685 0.55 34.13 -28.30
C ARG A 685 1.03 32.77 -28.80
N ARG A 686 2.11 32.74 -29.60
CA ARG A 686 2.68 31.49 -30.14
C ARG A 686 3.28 30.63 -29.03
N ASP A 687 4.11 31.20 -28.17
CA ASP A 687 4.76 30.50 -27.05
C ASP A 687 3.73 29.89 -26.09
N VAL A 688 2.64 30.61 -25.79
CA VAL A 688 1.56 30.13 -24.92
C VAL A 688 0.78 28.98 -25.57
N ARG A 689 0.54 29.00 -26.88
CA ARG A 689 -0.06 27.87 -27.62
C ARG A 689 0.85 26.65 -27.60
N THR A 690 2.14 26.84 -27.86
CA THR A 690 3.13 25.76 -27.81
C THR A 690 3.15 25.11 -26.43
N LEU A 691 3.13 25.91 -25.36
CA LEU A 691 3.04 25.39 -24.00
C LEU A 691 1.76 24.57 -23.77
N ALA A 692 0.60 25.06 -24.21
CA ALA A 692 -0.67 24.33 -24.08
C ALA A 692 -0.59 22.96 -24.78
N SER A 693 -0.05 22.90 -26.00
CA SER A 693 0.19 21.64 -26.71
C SER A 693 1.16 20.73 -25.97
N CYS A 694 2.23 21.26 -25.37
CA CYS A 694 3.15 20.49 -24.53
C CYS A 694 2.46 19.91 -23.30
N ILE A 695 1.54 20.65 -22.65
CA ILE A 695 0.81 20.16 -21.48
C ILE A 695 -0.09 18.98 -21.86
N GLU A 696 -0.77 19.02 -23.01
CA GLU A 696 -1.58 17.90 -23.48
C GLU A 696 -0.72 16.68 -23.88
N ALA A 697 0.41 16.91 -24.56
CA ALA A 697 1.39 15.86 -24.85
C ALA A 697 1.97 15.24 -23.56
N MET A 698 2.23 16.06 -22.54
CA MET A 698 2.67 15.64 -21.21
C MET A 698 1.64 14.73 -20.54
N LYS A 699 0.36 15.15 -20.48
CA LYS A 699 -0.71 14.34 -19.88
C LYS A 699 -0.86 12.99 -20.58
N ARG A 700 -0.82 12.98 -21.92
CA ARG A 700 -0.91 11.75 -22.72
C ARG A 700 0.26 10.81 -22.45
N SER A 701 1.49 11.32 -22.53
CA SER A 701 2.71 10.53 -22.27
C SER A 701 2.80 10.06 -20.81
N PHE A 702 2.34 10.87 -19.85
CA PHE A 702 2.23 10.49 -18.44
C PHE A 702 1.27 9.32 -18.25
N ARG A 703 0.06 9.39 -18.83
CA ARG A 703 -0.92 8.31 -18.78
C ARG A 703 -0.35 7.03 -19.39
N MET A 704 0.29 7.08 -20.55
CA MET A 704 0.89 5.90 -21.19
C MET A 704 2.02 5.27 -20.35
N LYS A 705 2.90 6.09 -19.76
CA LYS A 705 4.06 5.59 -19.02
C LYS A 705 3.71 5.08 -17.62
N TYR A 706 2.79 5.76 -16.95
CA TYR A 706 2.51 5.57 -15.53
C TYR A 706 1.09 5.10 -15.23
N GLU A 707 0.37 4.61 -16.24
CA GLU A 707 -1.05 4.19 -16.13
C GLU A 707 -1.30 3.35 -14.88
N PHE A 708 -0.58 2.25 -14.75
CA PHE A 708 -0.76 1.25 -13.70
C PHE A 708 -0.36 1.76 -12.29
N ILE A 709 0.50 2.78 -12.19
CA ILE A 709 0.83 3.44 -10.90
C ILE A 709 -0.23 4.51 -10.57
N SER A 710 -0.58 5.34 -11.56
CA SER A 710 -1.49 6.49 -11.42
C SER A 710 -2.93 6.10 -11.08
N ARG A 711 -3.37 4.89 -11.50
CA ARG A 711 -4.62 4.27 -11.05
C ARG A 711 -4.71 4.15 -9.52
N LYS A 712 -3.57 3.93 -8.85
CA LYS A 712 -3.51 3.53 -7.43
C LYS A 712 -2.89 4.62 -6.54
N ARG A 713 -2.06 5.51 -7.10
CA ARG A 713 -1.36 6.58 -6.37
C ARG A 713 -1.47 7.91 -7.11
N GLN A 714 -1.34 9.02 -6.39
CA GLN A 714 -1.38 10.36 -6.99
C GLN A 714 0.04 10.87 -7.21
N PHE A 715 0.30 11.51 -8.35
CA PHE A 715 1.59 12.17 -8.56
C PHE A 715 1.79 13.30 -7.54
N MET A 716 3.03 13.46 -7.07
CA MET A 716 3.41 14.44 -6.06
C MET A 716 3.72 15.80 -6.71
N THR A 717 3.04 16.84 -6.25
CA THR A 717 3.35 18.22 -6.63
C THR A 717 4.60 18.70 -5.88
N ASN A 718 5.75 18.69 -6.56
CA ASN A 718 7.03 19.08 -5.98
C ASN A 718 7.36 20.56 -6.18
N PHE A 719 6.71 21.23 -7.13
CA PHE A 719 7.02 22.60 -7.52
C PHE A 719 5.75 23.44 -7.62
N PHE A 720 5.88 24.72 -7.28
CA PHE A 720 4.82 25.72 -7.31
C PHE A 720 5.30 27.00 -7.99
N LEU A 721 4.34 27.77 -8.52
CA LEU A 721 4.61 29.07 -9.10
C LEU A 721 4.81 30.13 -8.00
N GLY A 722 5.95 30.81 -8.02
CA GLY A 722 6.35 31.84 -7.07
C GLY A 722 6.44 33.24 -7.65
N ASN A 723 6.58 34.23 -6.75
CA ASN A 723 6.70 35.66 -7.09
C ASN A 723 8.08 36.07 -7.62
N GLY A 724 9.07 35.16 -7.60
CA GLY A 724 10.44 35.45 -8.05
C GLY A 724 10.59 35.60 -9.56
N THR A 725 11.78 36.00 -10.00
CA THR A 725 12.16 36.11 -11.41
C THR A 725 13.12 35.00 -11.83
N GLY A 726 13.20 34.72 -13.15
CA GLY A 726 14.04 33.65 -13.69
C GLY A 726 13.72 32.29 -13.05
N LEU A 727 14.74 31.56 -12.61
CA LEU A 727 14.58 30.26 -11.94
C LEU A 727 13.93 30.36 -10.56
N ASN A 728 14.02 31.53 -9.88
CA ASN A 728 13.40 31.74 -8.57
C ASN A 728 11.87 31.86 -8.62
N ARG A 729 11.31 31.88 -9.84
CA ARG A 729 9.86 31.75 -10.06
C ARG A 729 9.36 30.34 -9.74
N ILE A 730 10.24 29.34 -9.69
CA ILE A 730 9.88 27.97 -9.31
C ILE A 730 10.22 27.75 -7.84
N VAL A 731 9.19 27.47 -7.04
CA VAL A 731 9.29 27.27 -5.59
C VAL A 731 9.11 25.79 -5.28
N SER A 732 10.05 25.17 -4.56
CA SER A 732 9.91 23.78 -4.15
C SER A 732 8.92 23.62 -3.00
N ARG A 733 8.24 22.47 -2.96
CA ARG A 733 7.36 22.10 -1.84
C ARG A 733 8.08 22.14 -0.49
N GLN A 734 9.34 21.69 -0.44
CA GLN A 734 10.15 21.68 0.77
C GLN A 734 10.44 23.09 1.29
N LYS A 735 10.53 24.09 0.42
CA LYS A 735 10.64 25.50 0.84
C LYS A 735 9.34 25.97 1.50
N ILE A 736 8.18 25.58 0.98
CA ILE A 736 6.86 25.85 1.58
C ILE A 736 6.77 25.20 2.96
N ASP A 737 7.11 23.90 3.04
CA ASP A 737 7.09 23.11 4.28
C ASP A 737 7.93 23.78 5.39
N LYS A 738 9.21 24.07 5.09
CA LYS A 738 10.11 24.77 6.04
C LYS A 738 9.58 26.14 6.46
N THR A 739 9.03 26.90 5.52
CA THR A 739 8.48 28.24 5.79
C THR A 739 7.29 28.17 6.75
N SER A 740 6.47 27.12 6.62
CA SER A 740 5.34 26.85 7.51
C SER A 740 5.78 26.38 8.89
N GLU A 741 6.74 25.46 8.99
CA GLU A 741 7.25 24.95 10.28
C GLU A 741 7.84 26.06 11.15
N MET A 742 8.53 27.02 10.53
CA MET A 742 9.09 28.20 11.22
C MET A 742 8.05 29.11 11.87
N GLN A 743 6.75 28.97 11.55
CA GLN A 743 5.67 29.77 12.15
C GLN A 743 4.91 29.09 13.29
N GLY A 744 5.22 27.83 13.63
CA GLY A 744 4.75 27.20 14.87
C GLY A 744 3.22 27.08 15.01
N THR A 745 2.53 26.58 14.00
CA THR A 745 1.04 26.49 13.97
C THR A 745 0.44 25.41 14.89
N GLY A 746 1.27 24.61 15.58
CA GLY A 746 0.83 23.49 16.43
C GLY A 746 0.25 22.27 15.67
N LYS A 747 0.00 22.40 14.36
CA LYS A 747 -0.46 21.33 13.46
C LYS A 747 0.72 20.68 12.74
N SER A 748 0.62 19.40 12.44
CA SER A 748 1.62 18.73 11.57
C SER A 748 1.53 19.26 10.13
N LEU A 749 2.66 19.26 9.39
CA LEU A 749 2.68 19.63 7.96
C LEU A 749 1.65 18.87 7.14
N HIS A 750 1.46 17.60 7.47
CA HIS A 750 0.50 16.74 6.81
C HIS A 750 -0.93 17.29 6.93
N GLN A 751 -1.36 17.69 8.13
CA GLN A 751 -2.68 18.28 8.38
C GLN A 751 -2.85 19.61 7.62
N LEU A 752 -1.80 20.43 7.57
CA LEU A 752 -1.84 21.72 6.86
C LEU A 752 -1.99 21.56 5.34
N TRP A 753 -1.37 20.53 4.76
CA TRP A 753 -1.56 20.20 3.34
C TRP A 753 -2.95 19.62 3.05
N LEU A 754 -3.53 18.84 3.97
CA LEU A 754 -4.89 18.31 3.82
C LEU A 754 -5.96 19.39 3.93
N SER A 755 -5.87 20.27 4.93
CA SER A 755 -6.84 21.36 5.11
C SER A 755 -6.68 22.48 4.08
N GLY A 756 -5.52 22.53 3.41
CA GLY A 756 -5.12 23.66 2.55
C GLY A 756 -4.67 24.89 3.34
N ASP A 757 -4.69 24.85 4.68
CA ASP A 757 -4.28 25.98 5.52
C ASP A 757 -2.81 26.34 5.35
N ILE A 758 -1.97 25.40 4.88
CA ILE A 758 -0.55 25.69 4.59
C ILE A 758 -0.38 26.86 3.63
N LEU A 759 -1.33 27.06 2.71
CA LEU A 759 -1.29 28.11 1.70
C LEU A 759 -1.82 29.45 2.22
N LYS A 760 -2.51 29.44 3.37
CA LYS A 760 -2.98 30.64 4.07
C LYS A 760 -1.94 31.18 5.06
N VAL A 761 -0.84 30.45 5.26
CA VAL A 761 0.30 30.89 6.06
C VAL A 761 0.92 32.11 5.37
N ARG A 762 0.91 33.27 6.02
CA ARG A 762 1.30 34.56 5.42
C ARG A 762 2.61 34.53 4.63
N ARG A 763 3.68 33.94 5.19
CA ARG A 763 4.98 33.84 4.50
C ARG A 763 4.94 32.91 3.29
N VAL A 764 4.11 31.88 3.31
CA VAL A 764 3.90 30.98 2.16
C VAL A 764 3.15 31.74 1.07
N GLU A 765 2.08 32.45 1.41
CA GLU A 765 1.31 33.29 0.49
C GLU A 765 2.20 34.37 -0.16
N GLU A 766 3.05 35.05 0.61
CA GLU A 766 4.00 36.05 0.10
C GLU A 766 5.07 35.44 -0.85
N THR A 767 5.34 34.14 -0.74
CA THR A 767 6.31 33.42 -1.60
C THR A 767 5.69 32.97 -2.92
N LEU A 768 4.40 32.65 -2.93
CA LEU A 768 3.69 32.08 -4.07
C LEU A 768 3.01 33.15 -4.93
N PHE A 769 2.95 32.91 -6.25
CA PHE A 769 2.25 33.80 -7.18
C PHE A 769 0.83 33.29 -7.40
N ARG A 770 -0.15 34.13 -7.09
CA ARG A 770 -1.57 33.84 -7.31
C ARG A 770 -1.98 34.25 -8.71
N VAL A 771 -2.58 33.32 -9.45
CA VAL A 771 -3.05 33.55 -10.82
C VAL A 771 -4.56 33.75 -10.86
N HIS A 772 -5.03 34.37 -11.94
CA HIS A 772 -6.45 34.47 -12.26
C HIS A 772 -6.86 33.47 -13.33
N GLY A 773 -8.09 33.01 -13.25
CA GLY A 773 -8.68 32.08 -14.21
C GLY A 773 -10.19 32.17 -14.24
N SER A 774 -10.79 31.22 -14.96
CA SER A 774 -12.23 31.05 -15.07
C SER A 774 -12.63 29.59 -14.88
N THR A 775 -13.85 29.37 -14.41
CA THR A 775 -14.49 28.04 -14.37
C THR A 775 -15.44 27.88 -15.56
N ASN A 776 -15.75 26.64 -15.94
CA ASN A 776 -16.90 26.36 -16.81
C ASN A 776 -18.01 25.65 -16.03
N ASP A 777 -19.17 25.45 -16.67
CA ASP A 777 -20.35 24.81 -16.07
C ASP A 777 -20.11 23.36 -15.62
N GLU A 778 -19.05 22.72 -16.11
CA GLU A 778 -18.62 21.36 -15.73
C GLU A 778 -17.65 21.37 -14.54
N GLY A 779 -17.31 22.54 -13.99
CA GLY A 779 -16.35 22.70 -12.89
C GLY A 779 -14.88 22.59 -13.31
N ASN A 780 -14.57 22.60 -14.61
CA ASN A 780 -13.19 22.67 -15.10
C ASN A 780 -12.63 24.08 -14.88
N ILE A 781 -11.40 24.15 -14.38
CA ILE A 781 -10.70 25.42 -14.13
C ILE A 781 -9.72 25.68 -15.27
N PHE A 782 -9.71 26.92 -15.76
CA PHE A 782 -8.80 27.38 -16.78
C PHE A 782 -8.00 28.57 -16.27
N LEU A 783 -6.70 28.58 -16.53
CA LEU A 783 -5.91 29.80 -16.47
C LEU A 783 -6.23 30.63 -17.70
N ASP A 784 -6.71 31.86 -17.49
CA ASP A 784 -7.00 32.79 -18.58
C ASP A 784 -5.79 33.68 -18.83
N HIS A 785 -5.00 33.36 -19.84
CA HIS A 785 -3.90 34.23 -20.24
C HIS A 785 -4.37 35.27 -21.26
N LYS A 786 -4.47 36.53 -20.83
CA LYS A 786 -4.84 37.69 -21.67
C LYS A 786 -3.58 38.34 -22.26
N PHE A 787 -3.65 38.71 -23.53
CA PHE A 787 -2.61 39.45 -24.24
C PHE A 787 -2.94 40.95 -24.26
N ASN A 788 -1.92 41.81 -24.22
CA ASN A 788 -2.12 43.25 -24.32
C ASN A 788 -2.54 43.65 -25.75
N VAL A 789 -3.30 44.75 -25.83
CA VAL A 789 -4.04 45.27 -26.99
C VAL A 789 -3.17 45.40 -28.26
N GLY A 790 -3.66 44.85 -29.37
CA GLY A 790 -3.04 44.97 -30.71
C GLY A 790 -3.48 43.94 -31.75
N ASP A 791 -4.04 42.79 -31.34
CA ASP A 791 -4.60 41.78 -32.25
C ASP A 791 -6.12 41.70 -32.09
N ASP A 792 -6.87 41.95 -33.17
CA ASP A 792 -8.35 42.00 -33.28
C ASP A 792 -9.10 40.68 -32.97
N LYS A 793 -8.47 39.75 -32.23
CA LYS A 793 -9.11 38.54 -31.69
C LYS A 793 -8.75 38.37 -30.23
N ASN A 794 -9.50 39.10 -29.39
CA ASN A 794 -9.47 39.18 -27.92
C ASN A 794 -9.76 37.85 -27.17
N GLU A 795 -9.42 36.70 -27.75
CA GLU A 795 -9.60 35.39 -27.13
C GLU A 795 -8.40 35.04 -26.27
N ALA A 796 -8.60 35.04 -24.94
CA ALA A 796 -7.66 34.51 -23.97
C ALA A 796 -7.36 33.04 -24.30
N ILE A 797 -6.08 32.63 -24.21
CA ILE A 797 -5.75 31.21 -24.28
C ILE A 797 -6.05 30.60 -22.92
N LYS A 798 -6.96 29.62 -22.92
CA LYS A 798 -7.34 28.85 -21.74
C LYS A 798 -6.40 27.66 -21.58
N ILE A 799 -5.64 27.64 -20.50
CA ILE A 799 -4.82 26.47 -20.13
C ILE A 799 -5.60 25.68 -19.07
N PRO A 800 -5.96 24.40 -19.30
CA PRO A 800 -6.71 23.61 -18.34
C PRO A 800 -5.87 23.29 -17.11
N VAL A 801 -6.42 23.53 -15.92
CA VAL A 801 -5.79 23.30 -14.62
C VAL A 801 -6.71 22.44 -13.77
N ARG A 802 -6.17 21.39 -13.13
CA ARG A 802 -6.98 20.49 -12.30
C ARG A 802 -7.09 21.03 -10.87
N PRO A 803 -8.29 21.25 -10.31
CA PRO A 803 -8.43 21.62 -8.89
C PRO A 803 -7.97 20.50 -7.95
N VAL A 804 -7.36 20.87 -6.81
CA VAL A 804 -7.17 19.95 -5.68
C VAL A 804 -8.47 19.72 -4.94
N ASN A 805 -9.18 20.80 -4.62
CA ASN A 805 -10.51 20.81 -4.02
C ASN A 805 -11.36 21.80 -4.81
N LEU A 806 -12.57 21.40 -5.21
CA LEU A 806 -13.50 22.29 -5.91
C LEU A 806 -14.18 23.30 -4.97
N GLY A 807 -14.10 23.11 -3.65
CA GLY A 807 -14.67 24.04 -2.67
C GLY A 807 -16.12 24.42 -2.97
N GLN A 808 -16.49 25.66 -2.65
CA GLN A 808 -17.83 26.23 -2.84
C GLN A 808 -18.18 26.62 -4.31
N LEU A 809 -17.32 26.31 -5.29
CA LEU A 809 -17.43 26.76 -6.68
C LEU A 809 -18.50 26.04 -7.52
N ARG A 810 -19.34 25.18 -6.90
CA ARG A 810 -20.46 24.50 -7.58
C ARG A 810 -21.78 25.30 -7.52
N LYS A 811 -21.73 26.56 -7.07
CA LYS A 811 -22.91 27.43 -6.96
C LYS A 811 -23.17 28.19 -8.27
N GLY A 812 -23.74 27.50 -9.26
CA GLY A 812 -24.43 28.14 -10.38
C GLY A 812 -23.87 27.85 -11.77
N LYS A 813 -24.75 27.94 -12.77
CA LYS A 813 -24.47 27.76 -14.21
C LYS A 813 -23.76 28.98 -14.83
N SER A 814 -22.77 29.54 -14.14
CA SER A 814 -22.05 30.72 -14.62
C SER A 814 -20.54 30.52 -14.56
N ILE A 815 -19.85 30.97 -15.61
CA ILE A 815 -18.38 31.10 -15.65
C ILE A 815 -17.97 32.06 -14.52
N GLU A 816 -17.46 31.51 -13.41
CA GLU A 816 -16.96 32.31 -12.30
C GLU A 816 -15.50 32.66 -12.52
N ARG A 817 -15.15 33.93 -12.24
CA ARG A 817 -13.75 34.32 -12.18
C ARG A 817 -13.16 33.84 -10.87
N VAL A 818 -12.04 33.14 -10.95
CA VAL A 818 -11.37 32.54 -9.79
C VAL A 818 -9.92 32.97 -9.70
N LYS A 819 -9.37 32.90 -8.49
CA LYS A 819 -7.95 33.05 -8.20
C LYS A 819 -7.43 31.83 -7.45
N PHE A 820 -6.22 31.40 -7.77
CA PHE A 820 -5.63 30.19 -7.19
C PHE A 820 -4.10 30.19 -7.28
N PHE A 821 -3.45 29.30 -6.53
CA PHE A 821 -2.02 29.01 -6.69
C PHE A 821 -1.81 27.85 -7.66
N VAL A 822 -0.75 27.92 -8.47
CA VAL A 822 -0.42 26.86 -9.44
C VAL A 822 0.65 25.94 -8.86
N GLY A 823 0.31 24.66 -8.75
CA GLY A 823 1.25 23.57 -8.53
C GLY A 823 1.53 22.83 -9.84
N PHE A 824 2.78 22.37 -10.00
CA PHE A 824 3.23 21.65 -11.18
C PHE A 824 3.34 20.16 -10.91
N SER A 825 2.64 19.35 -11.71
CA SER A 825 2.68 17.89 -11.71
C SER A 825 2.86 17.38 -13.14
N MET A 826 3.48 16.20 -13.31
CA MET A 826 3.59 15.56 -14.65
C MET A 826 2.23 15.11 -15.20
N ASP A 827 1.22 14.99 -14.33
CA ASP A 827 -0.19 14.76 -14.71
C ASP A 827 -0.93 16.05 -15.11
N GLY A 828 -0.22 17.19 -15.17
CA GLY A 828 -0.77 18.49 -15.53
C GLY A 828 -0.66 19.54 -14.40
N PRO A 829 -0.92 20.81 -14.72
CA PRO A 829 -0.95 21.87 -13.72
C PRO A 829 -2.15 21.68 -12.77
N ILE A 830 -1.95 22.02 -11.50
CA ILE A 830 -2.91 21.81 -10.42
C ILE A 830 -3.24 23.15 -9.75
N ALA A 831 -4.52 23.42 -9.52
CA ALA A 831 -5.02 24.62 -8.86
C ALA A 831 -5.23 24.35 -7.38
N TYR A 832 -4.53 25.11 -6.54
CA TYR A 832 -4.59 25.05 -5.08
C TYR A 832 -5.24 26.30 -4.51
N ASP A 833 -5.99 26.15 -3.40
CA ASP A 833 -6.69 27.24 -2.71
C ASP A 833 -7.48 28.12 -3.69
N VAL A 834 -8.42 27.49 -4.39
CA VAL A 834 -9.25 28.15 -5.40
C VAL A 834 -10.31 28.99 -4.70
N GLN A 835 -10.35 30.27 -5.02
CA GLN A 835 -11.26 31.24 -4.43
C GLN A 835 -11.95 32.03 -5.53
N PRO A 836 -13.23 32.39 -5.38
CA PRO A 836 -13.88 33.35 -6.26
C PRO A 836 -13.17 34.72 -6.18
N VAL A 837 -13.18 35.46 -7.29
CA VAL A 837 -12.59 36.80 -7.41
C VAL A 837 -13.58 37.88 -7.00
#